data_AF-A0A9P7NG36-F1
#
_entry.id   AF-A0A9P7NG36-F1
#
_cell.length_a   1.000
_cell.length_b   1.000
_cell.length_c   1.000
_cell.angle_alpha   90.00
_cell.angle_beta   90.00
_cell.angle_gamma   90.00
#
_symmetry.space_group_name_H-M   'P 1'
#
loop_
_entity.id
_entity.type
_entity.pdbx_description
1 polymer ?
#
loop_
_entity_poly.entity_id
_entity_poly.type
_entity_poly.pdbx_seq_one_letter_code
_entity_poly.pdbx_strand_id
1 'polypeptide(L)'
;MDPDLQSSRIADQSNPSSKRRRISHAESDALSSQTIKASSEPRVTTRRKKGQKSDKLVRDDAPSPREVPCVAEWPDLFKSLEVTHRALNLVFTFCCTRKHLSTTFETIKSAVETHTKKTLVENEVAMIVALRPEGINFTYVDELMLELEARGSERDDTFKPSRALFSQSFTHDASVGGSTGKESLDDYRRRESGERGREVLFFEFIDGDLKRQVQDSKTGEAVKPNRKLRDEKLKMPVYGQKQMMQLIERRNRRFTNAINVFLSNCSKDELDPESTLKQLAQTFVPKRSACEAISADLASGGVVPADIPKQRKSIPEIVLELKGSPWYTSQIVPDGHRVFEPQEAVCGELDFLLSQNLINAIYNAKGITGFYAHQAEALNRLHKGQNVVVATSTSSGKSLIYQLPVVHALEQDYLSRAMYIFPTKALAQDQKRSLKQIFAYMPDLEDALVETFDGDTPMMERNVIREEARVIFTNPDMLHITILPQEARWRPFLQNLKYVVVDELHYYNGHLGSHVAFIMRRLRRICAAVGNRRVQFVSCSATVANPKQHFKTIFGVEDVALIDYDGSPSGRKEFLCWNTPYKDPGDPASGRGNAKFECARLFCALMLRGVRIIAFCRVRAQCEVLVNAIKQELDSLGRSECIGLVMGYRGGYTAADRRRIETEMFEGKLLGIVATTALELGIDIGTLDCVMSWGFPYTIANLRQQSGRAGRRNKDSLSILVGDCFATDQHYMQNPDELFTKPNCELLVDLDNMLVREGHIQCAAYEMPISKQDAQYFGPDLINICQERLVQDDMGYYHCQDRFRPNPSKYVAIRNTEDEHFAIIDITNGRNVVLEELEASRATFTIYDGAIFLHQGNTYLVRDFIPEKLMAKVERVTVEWTTTQRDFTDIDPIETEAIRNIESSLSRAFYGTIKIQQNVFGYFKVDKRGRILDAIHVDNPPVIRYSKGMWLDVPKRALDILQERRLNSAAAIHAAEHALMSLLPTCVISMPEDVRTECKVALKEFSAKETQRKRPARLTLYDAKGGASGSGISTKAFDHIDHLLHMALRRVEACTCQLGCIECVASTLCKQSNEVMSKAGCRVIIRSLLDLEIDIDGLPMGPENLSPIGVETIILAQPVPVRRQSTTVPLGTTSMAGRIGRNSQEGEDSGAGPGGFEEWLGSS
;
A
#
# COMPACT_ATOMS: atom_id res chain seq x y z
N MET A 1 53.97 -18.58 15.93
CA MET A 1 54.31 -19.59 16.94
C MET A 1 54.12 -20.93 16.28
N ASP A 2 55.23 -21.36 15.73
CA ASP A 2 55.55 -22.61 15.02
C ASP A 2 55.91 -23.70 16.06
N PRO A 3 56.47 -24.87 15.68
CA PRO A 3 56.40 -25.63 14.42
C PRO A 3 55.71 -26.99 14.72
N ASP A 4 55.92 -28.17 14.13
CA ASP A 4 56.63 -28.67 12.94
C ASP A 4 55.96 -30.00 12.50
N LEU A 5 56.25 -30.49 11.29
CA LEU A 5 56.63 -31.90 11.09
C LEU A 5 57.23 -32.12 9.69
N GLN A 6 58.54 -32.34 9.66
CA GLN A 6 59.35 -32.56 8.45
C GLN A 6 59.21 -34.02 7.96
N SER A 7 59.38 -34.34 6.68
CA SER A 7 60.67 -34.65 6.03
C SER A 7 60.40 -35.66 4.88
N SER A 8 61.24 -35.96 3.87
CA SER A 8 62.42 -35.31 3.26
C SER A 8 62.76 -36.03 1.92
N ARG A 9 63.85 -35.62 1.26
CA ARG A 9 64.49 -36.20 0.05
C ARG A 9 63.87 -35.79 -1.30
N ILE A 10 64.59 -35.50 -2.39
CA ILE A 10 65.94 -34.98 -2.73
C ILE A 10 66.03 -35.17 -4.27
N ALA A 11 66.40 -34.11 -5.01
CA ALA A 11 67.11 -34.05 -6.32
C ALA A 11 66.71 -34.98 -7.51
N ASP A 12 67.03 -34.69 -8.78
CA ASP A 12 67.98 -33.70 -9.31
C ASP A 12 67.58 -33.13 -10.70
N GLN A 13 68.47 -32.32 -11.29
CA GLN A 13 68.34 -31.50 -12.50
C GLN A 13 67.97 -32.26 -13.80
N SER A 14 67.19 -31.62 -14.69
CA SER A 14 67.70 -31.04 -15.97
C SER A 14 66.59 -30.66 -16.99
N ASN A 15 66.96 -29.81 -17.95
CA ASN A 15 66.17 -29.24 -19.06
C ASN A 15 67.13 -29.21 -20.29
N PRO A 16 66.76 -28.96 -21.57
CA PRO A 16 65.42 -28.78 -22.16
C PRO A 16 65.17 -29.43 -23.56
N SER A 17 63.93 -29.31 -24.07
CA SER A 17 63.55 -29.26 -25.52
C SER A 17 63.70 -30.56 -26.37
N SER A 18 62.81 -30.90 -27.32
CA SER A 18 62.51 -30.10 -28.52
C SER A 18 61.47 -30.74 -29.49
N LYS A 19 60.88 -29.88 -30.34
CA LYS A 19 60.14 -30.06 -31.63
C LYS A 19 59.94 -31.48 -32.24
N ARG A 20 58.67 -31.86 -32.48
CA ARG A 20 58.07 -32.45 -33.72
C ARG A 20 56.53 -32.42 -33.54
N ARG A 21 55.63 -31.97 -34.43
CA ARG A 21 55.51 -31.85 -35.91
C ARG A 21 54.91 -33.08 -36.63
N ARG A 22 53.57 -33.15 -36.70
CA ARG A 22 52.66 -33.76 -37.71
C ARG A 22 51.29 -33.02 -37.61
N ILE A 23 50.50 -32.66 -38.63
CA ILE A 23 50.26 -33.04 -40.05
C ILE A 23 49.06 -34.01 -40.24
N SER A 24 48.01 -33.51 -40.94
CA SER A 24 46.81 -34.14 -41.57
C SER A 24 45.96 -35.12 -40.74
N HIS A 25 44.66 -35.36 -40.97
CA HIS A 25 43.78 -35.28 -42.17
C HIS A 25 42.50 -34.43 -41.89
N ALA A 26 41.68 -33.97 -42.86
CA ALA A 26 40.93 -34.64 -43.96
C ALA A 26 39.85 -35.62 -43.42
N GLU A 27 38.64 -35.75 -44.00
CA GLU A 27 38.16 -35.34 -45.34
C GLU A 27 36.60 -35.27 -45.39
N SER A 28 36.05 -34.51 -46.37
CA SER A 28 34.76 -34.67 -47.13
C SER A 28 33.41 -35.02 -46.42
N ASP A 29 32.18 -34.89 -46.98
CA ASP A 29 31.59 -34.44 -48.27
C ASP A 29 30.28 -33.65 -47.94
N ALA A 30 29.79 -32.63 -48.67
CA ALA A 30 29.11 -32.62 -49.99
C ALA A 30 27.78 -33.45 -50.03
N LEU A 31 26.65 -33.06 -50.65
CA LEU A 31 26.21 -31.95 -51.53
C LEU A 31 24.79 -31.50 -51.07
N SER A 32 24.11 -30.40 -51.47
CA SER A 32 24.35 -29.15 -52.25
C SER A 32 23.29 -28.11 -51.75
N SER A 33 22.57 -27.18 -52.42
CA SER A 33 22.36 -26.69 -53.81
C SER A 33 21.58 -25.32 -53.71
N GLN A 34 21.42 -24.41 -54.69
CA GLN A 34 22.00 -24.22 -56.03
C GLN A 34 21.81 -22.75 -56.52
N THR A 35 22.90 -22.01 -56.80
CA THR A 35 22.95 -20.79 -57.69
C THR A 35 22.16 -19.52 -57.25
N ILE A 36 22.40 -18.28 -57.75
CA ILE A 36 22.93 -17.79 -59.05
C ILE A 36 23.95 -16.63 -58.89
N LYS A 37 25.14 -16.81 -59.53
CA LYS A 37 26.07 -15.87 -60.23
C LYS A 37 26.46 -14.47 -59.65
N ALA A 38 27.65 -13.92 -59.91
CA ALA A 38 28.96 -14.47 -60.32
C ALA A 38 30.06 -13.37 -60.35
N SER A 39 31.34 -13.78 -60.17
CA SER A 39 32.59 -13.32 -60.85
C SER A 39 32.98 -11.83 -61.03
N SER A 40 34.27 -11.42 -60.97
CA SER A 40 35.52 -12.05 -60.44
C SER A 40 36.75 -11.13 -60.66
N GLU A 41 37.58 -10.93 -59.61
CA GLU A 41 39.07 -10.85 -59.66
C GLU A 41 39.79 -9.78 -60.55
N PRO A 42 41.16 -9.66 -60.57
CA PRO A 42 42.21 -10.12 -59.64
C PRO A 42 43.35 -9.10 -59.27
N ARG A 43 44.07 -9.37 -58.15
CA ARG A 43 45.56 -9.23 -57.97
C ARG A 43 46.25 -7.83 -57.96
N VAL A 44 47.42 -7.59 -57.31
CA VAL A 44 48.21 -8.28 -56.24
C VAL A 44 49.32 -7.34 -55.64
N THR A 45 50.04 -7.78 -54.58
CA THR A 45 51.30 -7.23 -53.98
C THR A 45 51.24 -5.87 -53.23
N THR A 46 52.00 -5.58 -52.14
CA THR A 46 53.06 -6.34 -51.41
C THR A 46 53.22 -5.99 -49.91
N ARG A 47 53.53 -7.02 -49.09
CA ARG A 47 54.40 -7.06 -47.86
C ARG A 47 54.85 -5.74 -47.15
N ARG A 48 54.66 -5.68 -45.82
CA ARG A 48 55.72 -5.93 -44.79
C ARG A 48 55.16 -5.99 -43.34
N LYS A 49 55.93 -6.57 -42.41
CA LYS A 49 55.61 -6.73 -40.96
C LYS A 49 56.43 -5.78 -40.08
N LYS A 50 55.86 -5.29 -38.96
CA LYS A 50 56.50 -5.15 -37.61
C LYS A 50 55.51 -4.57 -36.57
N GLY A 51 55.71 -4.88 -35.29
CA GLY A 51 55.21 -4.05 -34.15
C GLY A 51 53.97 -4.55 -33.41
N GLN A 52 54.18 -5.20 -32.26
CA GLN A 52 53.13 -5.65 -31.31
C GLN A 52 52.42 -4.47 -30.61
N LYS A 53 51.12 -4.61 -30.28
CA LYS A 53 50.63 -4.80 -28.88
C LYS A 53 49.09 -4.83 -28.76
N SER A 54 48.59 -5.89 -28.10
CA SER A 54 47.35 -6.00 -27.31
C SER A 54 46.15 -5.11 -27.66
N ASP A 55 45.11 -5.70 -28.25
CA ASP A 55 43.77 -5.13 -28.26
C ASP A 55 43.19 -5.00 -26.85
N LYS A 56 42.57 -3.85 -26.57
CA LYS A 56 41.52 -3.70 -25.56
C LYS A 56 40.23 -3.39 -26.30
N LEU A 57 39.15 -4.08 -25.95
CA LEU A 57 37.82 -3.86 -26.53
C LEU A 57 37.39 -2.40 -26.34
N VAL A 58 36.89 -1.82 -27.41
CA VAL A 58 36.29 -0.48 -27.43
C VAL A 58 35.03 -0.48 -26.57
N ARG A 59 34.83 0.58 -25.79
CA ARG A 59 33.52 0.93 -25.23
C ARG A 59 32.79 1.80 -26.24
N ASP A 60 31.52 1.52 -26.48
CA ASP A 60 30.67 2.42 -27.27
C ASP A 60 30.53 3.76 -26.54
N ASP A 61 31.10 4.82 -27.13
CA ASP A 61 30.78 6.19 -26.76
C ASP A 61 29.38 6.55 -27.29
N ALA A 62 28.63 7.36 -26.51
CA ALA A 62 27.32 7.83 -26.91
C ALA A 62 27.42 8.64 -28.23
N PRO A 63 26.40 8.59 -29.11
CA PRO A 63 26.45 9.25 -30.41
C PRO A 63 26.66 10.76 -30.24
N SER A 64 27.73 11.26 -30.86
CA SER A 64 27.97 12.70 -30.92
C SER A 64 26.85 13.39 -31.71
N PRO A 65 26.39 14.59 -31.29
CA PRO A 65 25.45 15.37 -32.07
C PRO A 65 26.11 15.70 -33.42
N ARG A 66 25.47 15.30 -34.53
CA ARG A 66 25.96 15.57 -35.88
C ARG A 66 26.14 17.07 -36.06
N GLU A 67 27.32 17.49 -36.49
CA GLU A 67 27.60 18.90 -36.79
C GLU A 67 26.74 19.33 -37.98
N VAL A 68 25.98 20.42 -37.82
CA VAL A 68 25.16 20.99 -38.89
C VAL A 68 26.03 21.99 -39.67
N PRO A 69 26.38 21.72 -40.94
CA PRO A 69 27.18 22.64 -41.73
C PRO A 69 26.40 23.93 -42.00
N CYS A 70 27.03 25.08 -41.74
CA CYS A 70 26.42 26.38 -42.02
C CYS A 70 26.46 26.69 -43.52
N VAL A 71 25.40 27.30 -44.05
CA VAL A 71 25.23 27.57 -45.49
C VAL A 71 25.54 29.04 -45.85
N ALA A 72 25.68 29.92 -44.87
CA ALA A 72 26.02 31.33 -45.03
C ALA A 72 27.02 31.81 -43.96
N GLU A 73 27.75 32.90 -44.24
CA GLU A 73 28.53 33.58 -43.20
C GLU A 73 27.62 34.24 -42.16
N TRP A 74 28.02 34.20 -40.90
CA TRP A 74 27.25 34.80 -39.80
C TRP A 74 27.22 36.34 -39.90
N PRO A 75 26.07 37.00 -39.64
CA PRO A 75 26.02 38.45 -39.44
C PRO A 75 26.85 38.89 -38.23
N ASP A 76 27.31 40.14 -38.24
CA ASP A 76 28.27 40.63 -37.25
C ASP A 76 27.71 40.69 -35.81
N LEU A 77 26.39 40.82 -35.65
CA LEU A 77 25.73 40.64 -34.35
C LEU A 77 26.01 39.25 -33.75
N PHE A 78 25.88 38.18 -34.55
CA PHE A 78 26.10 36.81 -34.09
C PHE A 78 27.58 36.54 -33.80
N LYS A 79 28.51 37.13 -34.58
CA LYS A 79 29.95 37.11 -34.28
C LYS A 79 30.24 37.80 -32.94
N SER A 80 29.63 38.96 -32.65
CA SER A 80 29.75 39.64 -31.36
C SER A 80 29.18 38.78 -30.21
N LEU A 81 28.01 38.16 -30.38
CA LEU A 81 27.41 37.31 -29.36
C LEU A 81 28.23 36.05 -29.07
N GLU A 82 28.92 35.47 -30.06
CA GLU A 82 29.83 34.35 -29.84
C GLU A 82 31.03 34.74 -28.96
N VAL A 83 31.63 35.92 -29.20
CA VAL A 83 32.72 36.44 -28.37
C VAL A 83 32.24 36.66 -26.92
N THR A 84 31.06 37.24 -26.74
CA THR A 84 30.46 37.45 -25.41
C THR A 84 30.15 36.11 -24.70
N HIS A 85 29.55 35.13 -25.40
CA HIS A 85 29.29 33.79 -24.83
C HIS A 85 30.60 33.08 -24.45
N ARG A 86 31.62 33.10 -25.31
CA ARG A 86 32.94 32.50 -25.04
C ARG A 86 33.59 33.11 -23.78
N ALA A 87 33.47 34.43 -23.59
CA ALA A 87 33.97 35.13 -22.40
C ALA A 87 33.16 34.79 -21.13
N LEU A 88 31.83 34.83 -21.19
CA LEU A 88 30.94 34.43 -20.08
C LEU A 88 31.22 33.00 -19.61
N ASN A 89 31.32 32.05 -20.54
CA ASN A 89 31.62 30.64 -20.28
C ASN A 89 32.98 30.46 -19.59
N LEU A 90 34.02 31.17 -20.05
CA LEU A 90 35.35 31.12 -19.45
C LEU A 90 35.36 31.69 -18.02
N VAL A 91 34.79 32.89 -17.82
CA VAL A 91 34.73 33.55 -16.50
C VAL A 91 33.89 32.75 -15.53
N PHE A 92 32.66 32.35 -15.89
CA PHE A 92 31.80 31.53 -15.04
C PHE A 92 32.47 30.22 -14.62
N THR A 93 33.08 29.50 -15.57
CA THR A 93 33.77 28.23 -15.28
C THR A 93 34.97 28.42 -14.35
N PHE A 94 35.62 29.58 -14.37
CA PHE A 94 36.67 29.94 -13.41
C PHE A 94 36.09 30.31 -12.03
N CYS A 95 35.05 31.14 -11.97
CA CYS A 95 34.34 31.50 -10.73
C CYS A 95 33.90 30.26 -9.95
N CYS A 96 33.28 29.28 -10.60
CA CYS A 96 32.84 28.02 -9.98
C CYS A 96 33.98 27.14 -9.40
N THR A 97 35.26 27.44 -9.65
CA THR A 97 36.39 26.75 -9.00
C THR A 97 36.88 27.42 -7.71
N ARG A 98 36.42 28.65 -7.42
CA ARG A 98 36.79 29.39 -6.19
C ARG A 98 35.71 29.16 -5.13
N LYS A 99 36.09 28.62 -3.98
CA LYS A 99 35.16 28.16 -2.91
C LYS A 99 34.18 29.23 -2.38
N HIS A 100 34.49 30.52 -2.50
CA HIS A 100 33.78 31.61 -1.82
C HIS A 100 33.41 32.76 -2.78
N LEU A 101 32.97 32.44 -4.01
CA LEU A 101 32.51 33.45 -4.97
C LEU A 101 31.13 33.09 -5.55
N SER A 102 30.12 33.90 -5.28
CA SER A 102 28.79 33.77 -5.88
C SER A 102 28.80 34.25 -7.34
N THR A 103 28.12 33.53 -8.23
CA THR A 103 28.02 33.82 -9.66
C THR A 103 26.90 34.82 -9.96
N THR A 104 26.92 35.96 -9.26
CA THR A 104 26.06 37.09 -9.60
C THR A 104 26.58 37.79 -10.86
N PHE A 105 25.68 38.48 -11.55
CA PHE A 105 26.02 39.21 -12.77
C PHE A 105 27.06 40.30 -12.50
N GLU A 106 26.99 40.99 -11.35
CA GLU A 106 27.95 42.04 -10.99
C GLU A 106 29.38 41.51 -10.76
N THR A 107 29.57 40.31 -10.19
CA THR A 107 30.91 39.71 -10.00
C THR A 107 31.51 39.19 -11.31
N ILE A 108 30.67 38.69 -12.23
CA ILE A 108 31.09 38.18 -13.54
C ILE A 108 31.37 39.34 -14.52
N LYS A 109 30.58 40.42 -14.46
CA LYS A 109 30.59 41.52 -15.42
C LYS A 109 31.97 42.13 -15.63
N SER A 110 32.63 42.59 -14.57
CA SER A 110 33.94 43.29 -14.68
C SER A 110 35.04 42.43 -15.32
N ALA A 111 35.03 41.12 -15.05
CA ALA A 111 35.96 40.17 -15.66
C ALA A 111 35.64 39.90 -17.14
N VAL A 112 34.35 39.82 -17.52
CA VAL A 112 33.93 39.66 -18.93
C VAL A 112 34.20 40.93 -19.75
N GLU A 113 33.94 42.11 -19.18
CA GLU A 113 34.23 43.41 -19.82
C GLU A 113 35.75 43.57 -20.06
N THR A 114 36.59 43.12 -19.12
CA THR A 114 38.05 43.09 -19.27
C THR A 114 38.50 42.16 -20.41
N HIS A 115 37.85 41.00 -20.58
CA HIS A 115 38.16 40.04 -21.65
C HIS A 115 37.65 40.47 -23.04
N THR A 116 36.50 41.15 -23.11
CA THR A 116 35.85 41.55 -24.38
C THR A 116 36.20 42.97 -24.82
N LYS A 117 36.73 43.82 -23.93
CA LYS A 117 36.96 45.26 -24.11
C LYS A 117 35.69 46.04 -24.50
N LYS A 118 34.52 45.52 -24.15
CA LYS A 118 33.19 46.07 -24.44
C LYS A 118 32.36 46.00 -23.15
N THR A 119 31.48 46.96 -22.93
CA THR A 119 30.55 46.94 -21.79
C THR A 119 29.50 45.84 -21.95
N LEU A 120 29.21 45.11 -20.88
CA LEU A 120 28.28 43.99 -20.88
C LEU A 120 26.88 44.47 -20.48
N VAL A 121 25.94 44.34 -21.43
CA VAL A 121 24.55 44.77 -21.29
C VAL A 121 23.65 43.55 -21.08
N GLU A 122 22.69 43.64 -20.17
CA GLU A 122 21.76 42.55 -19.83
C GLU A 122 21.00 42.01 -21.06
N ASN A 123 20.64 42.89 -22.00
CA ASN A 123 20.01 42.52 -23.27
C ASN A 123 20.89 41.64 -24.17
N GLU A 124 22.23 41.74 -24.10
CA GLU A 124 23.12 40.85 -24.87
C GLU A 124 23.19 39.45 -24.25
N VAL A 125 23.08 39.36 -22.92
CA VAL A 125 22.94 38.07 -22.22
C VAL A 125 21.56 37.47 -22.49
N ALA A 126 20.49 38.28 -22.52
CA ALA A 126 19.16 37.82 -22.90
C ALA A 126 19.10 37.26 -24.34
N MET A 127 19.83 37.86 -25.30
CA MET A 127 19.99 37.29 -26.65
C MET A 127 20.74 35.94 -26.64
N ILE A 128 21.75 35.77 -25.77
CA ILE A 128 22.46 34.50 -25.60
C ILE A 128 21.56 33.43 -24.95
N VAL A 129 20.72 33.81 -23.97
CA VAL A 129 19.72 32.92 -23.33
C VAL A 129 18.64 32.53 -24.34
N ALA A 130 18.12 33.45 -25.15
CA ALA A 130 17.10 33.16 -26.16
C ALA A 130 17.58 32.13 -27.21
N LEU A 131 18.88 32.08 -27.51
CA LEU A 131 19.49 31.07 -28.38
C LEU A 131 19.69 29.70 -27.69
N ARG A 132 19.65 29.63 -26.35
CA ARG A 132 19.84 28.37 -25.59
C ARG A 132 19.10 28.39 -24.22
N PRO A 133 17.76 28.46 -24.19
CA PRO A 133 17.00 28.71 -22.95
C PRO A 133 17.13 27.56 -21.94
N GLU A 134 17.23 26.31 -22.39
CA GLU A 134 17.44 25.13 -21.51
C GLU A 134 18.84 25.07 -20.89
N GLY A 135 19.79 25.89 -21.38
CA GLY A 135 21.21 25.76 -21.04
C GLY A 135 21.76 26.82 -20.08
N ILE A 136 21.01 27.90 -19.83
CA ILE A 136 21.49 29.08 -19.09
C ILE A 136 20.35 29.62 -18.22
N ASN A 137 20.61 29.77 -16.92
CA ASN A 137 19.73 30.48 -15.99
C ASN A 137 20.20 31.94 -15.88
N PHE A 138 19.27 32.91 -15.94
CA PHE A 138 19.56 34.34 -15.81
C PHE A 138 18.36 35.08 -15.19
N THR A 139 18.31 35.14 -13.86
CA THR A 139 17.14 35.60 -13.09
C THR A 139 17.55 36.38 -11.84
N TYR A 140 16.69 37.26 -11.35
CA TYR A 140 16.87 37.85 -10.01
C TYR A 140 16.58 36.80 -8.92
N VAL A 141 17.39 36.78 -7.87
CA VAL A 141 17.33 35.84 -6.73
C VAL A 141 17.68 36.61 -5.44
N ASP A 142 17.12 36.21 -4.29
CA ASP A 142 17.48 36.79 -2.99
C ASP A 142 18.94 36.48 -2.61
N GLU A 143 19.72 37.51 -2.28
CA GLU A 143 21.11 37.41 -1.83
C GLU A 143 21.29 36.45 -0.64
N LEU A 144 20.30 36.36 0.27
CA LEU A 144 20.31 35.45 1.42
C LEU A 144 20.22 33.97 1.00
N MET A 145 19.55 33.65 -0.11
CA MET A 145 19.49 32.28 -0.62
C MET A 145 20.86 31.82 -1.13
N LEU A 146 21.57 32.70 -1.84
CA LEU A 146 22.92 32.43 -2.34
C LEU A 146 23.96 32.35 -1.21
N GLU A 147 23.82 33.18 -0.16
CA GLU A 147 24.64 33.03 1.06
C GLU A 147 24.44 31.67 1.74
N LEU A 148 23.21 31.17 1.80
CA LEU A 148 22.88 29.89 2.44
C LEU A 148 23.45 28.70 1.66
N GLU A 149 23.47 28.74 0.34
CA GLU A 149 24.16 27.72 -0.48
C GLU A 149 25.68 27.79 -0.30
N ALA A 150 26.27 29.00 -0.29
CA ALA A 150 27.69 29.18 -0.03
C ALA A 150 28.12 28.64 1.34
N ARG A 151 27.44 29.04 2.43
CA ARG A 151 27.68 28.52 3.80
C ARG A 151 27.32 27.04 3.94
N GLY A 152 26.40 26.52 3.12
CA GLY A 152 26.12 25.10 3.00
C GLY A 152 27.35 24.28 2.60
N SER A 153 28.27 24.85 1.81
CA SER A 153 29.52 24.20 1.41
C SER A 153 30.60 24.17 2.52
N GLU A 154 30.51 25.07 3.52
CA GLU A 154 31.48 25.18 4.62
C GLU A 154 31.18 24.21 5.78
N ARG A 155 29.92 23.77 5.90
CA ARG A 155 29.50 22.80 6.93
C ARG A 155 30.09 21.39 6.74
N ASP A 156 30.60 21.06 5.55
CA ASP A 156 31.31 19.80 5.27
C ASP A 156 32.65 19.67 6.05
N ASP A 157 33.30 20.79 6.44
CA ASP A 157 34.65 20.79 7.06
C ASP A 157 34.64 20.97 8.61
N THR A 158 33.51 21.31 9.23
CA THR A 158 33.46 21.76 10.65
C THR A 158 33.36 20.66 11.72
N PHE A 159 33.04 19.41 11.37
CA PHE A 159 32.94 18.32 12.36
C PHE A 159 34.29 17.64 12.65
N LYS A 160 35.11 18.29 13.47
CA LYS A 160 36.23 17.68 14.20
C LYS A 160 36.04 17.82 15.71
N PRO A 161 36.14 16.73 16.51
CA PRO A 161 36.36 16.88 17.94
C PRO A 161 37.80 17.36 18.17
N SER A 162 37.99 18.50 18.83
CA SER A 162 39.33 19.02 19.16
C SER A 162 39.31 19.83 20.45
N ARG A 163 40.09 19.37 21.44
CA ARG A 163 40.30 20.08 22.72
C ARG A 163 41.36 21.19 22.53
N ALA A 164 40.94 22.45 22.45
CA ALA A 164 41.77 23.62 22.76
C ALA A 164 40.89 24.88 22.89
N LEU A 165 41.41 25.90 23.57
CA LEU A 165 40.81 27.23 23.72
C LEU A 165 41.70 28.30 23.05
N PHE A 166 41.07 29.41 22.64
CA PHE A 166 41.64 30.70 22.24
C PHE A 166 42.43 30.84 20.92
N SER A 167 42.02 31.86 20.14
CA SER A 167 42.72 32.53 19.02
C SER A 167 42.89 31.68 17.72
N GLN A 168 42.98 32.24 16.51
CA GLN A 168 43.33 33.60 16.06
C GLN A 168 42.39 34.15 14.95
N SER A 169 42.66 35.37 14.50
CA SER A 169 41.89 36.15 13.51
C SER A 169 42.24 35.87 12.04
N PHE A 170 41.39 36.36 11.13
CA PHE A 170 41.56 36.28 9.68
C PHE A 170 42.83 37.00 9.16
N THR A 171 43.39 36.49 8.07
CA THR A 171 44.37 37.18 7.22
C THR A 171 43.79 37.44 5.84
N HIS A 172 44.08 38.60 5.25
CA HIS A 172 43.62 38.98 3.91
C HIS A 172 44.59 38.48 2.83
N ASP A 173 44.06 38.00 1.70
CA ASP A 173 44.77 37.93 0.43
C ASP A 173 44.44 39.20 -0.39
N ALA A 174 45.47 39.84 -0.96
CA ALA A 174 45.39 41.15 -1.61
C ALA A 174 45.34 41.05 -3.16
N SER A 175 45.05 39.87 -3.71
CA SER A 175 45.17 39.55 -5.14
C SER A 175 43.97 39.94 -6.02
N VAL A 176 42.89 40.50 -5.46
CA VAL A 176 41.74 41.00 -6.25
C VAL A 176 41.31 42.38 -5.73
N GLY A 177 41.40 43.41 -6.58
CA GLY A 177 41.01 44.77 -6.23
C GLY A 177 39.50 44.96 -6.16
N GLY A 178 38.92 44.79 -4.97
CA GLY A 178 37.50 45.01 -4.70
C GLY A 178 37.27 45.48 -3.26
N SER A 179 37.21 46.80 -3.06
CA SER A 179 37.19 47.43 -1.74
C SER A 179 35.76 47.69 -1.22
N THR A 180 35.16 46.71 -0.54
CA THR A 180 33.86 46.87 0.17
C THR A 180 33.93 46.45 1.64
N GLY A 181 35.09 46.59 2.28
CA GLY A 181 35.26 46.35 3.72
C GLY A 181 34.70 47.48 4.59
N LYS A 182 33.37 47.54 4.75
CA LYS A 182 32.65 48.44 5.70
C LYS A 182 31.33 47.83 6.22
N GLU A 183 31.41 46.66 6.85
CA GLU A 183 30.32 46.20 7.71
C GLU A 183 30.38 46.97 9.04
N SER A 184 29.39 47.84 9.28
CA SER A 184 29.20 48.48 10.58
C SER A 184 28.42 47.56 11.52
N LEU A 185 28.49 47.81 12.83
CA LEU A 185 27.72 47.10 13.85
C LEU A 185 26.19 47.36 13.78
N ASP A 186 25.74 48.17 12.82
CA ASP A 186 24.34 48.58 12.66
C ASP A 186 23.44 47.51 12.01
N ASP A 187 23.95 46.65 11.11
CA ASP A 187 23.10 45.69 10.38
C ASP A 187 22.48 44.61 11.28
N TYR A 188 23.02 44.40 12.49
CA TYR A 188 22.37 43.54 13.49
C TYR A 188 21.04 44.10 14.01
N ARG A 189 20.77 45.40 13.85
CA ARG A 189 19.49 46.04 14.24
C ARG A 189 18.43 46.05 13.14
N ARG A 190 18.79 45.81 11.88
CA ARG A 190 17.83 45.76 10.77
C ARG A 190 16.93 44.51 10.76
N ARG A 191 17.31 43.45 11.48
CA ARG A 191 16.58 42.16 11.48
C ARG A 191 15.21 42.18 12.19
N GLU A 192 14.90 43.22 12.94
CA GLU A 192 13.59 43.40 13.60
C GLU A 192 12.66 44.37 12.83
N SER A 193 13.14 45.01 11.77
CA SER A 193 12.35 45.83 10.85
C SER A 193 12.19 45.12 9.51
N GLY A 194 10.96 44.80 9.13
CA GLY A 194 10.61 43.94 7.98
C GLY A 194 10.82 44.54 6.58
N GLU A 195 11.99 45.11 6.30
CA GLU A 195 12.44 45.40 4.93
C GLU A 195 12.84 44.08 4.23
N ARG A 196 12.53 43.95 2.93
CA ARG A 196 12.77 42.70 2.17
C ARG A 196 14.25 42.50 1.83
N GLY A 197 14.63 41.24 1.61
CA GLY A 197 15.96 40.85 1.14
C GLY A 197 16.35 41.52 -0.17
N ARG A 198 17.67 41.68 -0.38
CA ARG A 198 18.22 42.33 -1.58
C ARG A 198 18.23 41.35 -2.74
N GLU A 199 17.47 41.65 -3.79
CA GLU A 199 17.52 40.88 -5.03
C GLU A 199 18.81 41.18 -5.80
N VAL A 200 19.55 40.12 -6.14
CA VAL A 200 20.74 40.16 -7.00
C VAL A 200 20.50 39.36 -8.27
N LEU A 201 21.03 39.84 -9.40
CA LEU A 201 20.90 39.15 -10.67
C LEU A 201 21.88 37.97 -10.72
N PHE A 202 21.36 36.76 -10.84
CA PHE A 202 22.12 35.50 -10.83
C PHE A 202 22.31 34.95 -12.24
N PHE A 203 23.45 34.31 -12.51
CA PHE A 203 23.77 33.70 -13.80
C PHE A 203 24.39 32.30 -13.60
N GLU A 204 23.87 31.29 -14.31
CA GLU A 204 24.34 29.90 -14.23
C GLU A 204 24.24 29.16 -15.58
N PHE A 205 25.15 28.22 -15.85
CA PHE A 205 25.04 27.28 -16.97
C PHE A 205 24.51 25.92 -16.52
N ILE A 206 23.27 25.58 -16.90
CA ILE A 206 22.50 24.40 -16.48
C ILE A 206 22.95 23.11 -17.21
N ASP A 207 24.27 22.89 -17.34
CA ASP A 207 24.82 21.75 -18.09
C ASP A 207 24.93 20.45 -17.27
N GLY A 208 24.75 20.50 -15.94
CA GLY A 208 24.74 19.32 -15.05
C GLY A 208 26.06 18.52 -14.94
N ASP A 209 27.09 18.87 -15.70
CA ASP A 209 28.41 18.21 -15.79
C ASP A 209 29.31 18.49 -14.56
N LEU A 210 29.10 19.58 -13.82
CA LEU A 210 29.93 20.02 -12.67
C LEU A 210 29.69 19.23 -11.37
N LYS A 211 29.44 17.91 -11.45
CA LYS A 211 29.15 17.05 -10.28
C LYS A 211 30.43 16.59 -9.58
N ARG A 212 30.43 16.57 -8.23
CA ARG A 212 31.55 16.07 -7.40
C ARG A 212 31.96 14.65 -7.83
N GLN A 213 33.14 14.49 -8.43
CA GLN A 213 33.76 13.19 -8.75
C GLN A 213 34.84 12.87 -7.71
N VAL A 214 35.09 11.59 -7.45
CA VAL A 214 36.11 11.11 -6.52
C VAL A 214 37.20 10.39 -7.31
N GLN A 215 38.47 10.66 -7.03
CA GLN A 215 39.58 9.90 -7.60
C GLN A 215 39.76 8.59 -6.83
N ASP A 216 39.86 7.46 -7.55
CA ASP A 216 40.24 6.18 -6.94
C ASP A 216 41.72 6.22 -6.53
N SER A 217 42.01 5.99 -5.26
CA SER A 217 43.35 6.07 -4.66
C SER A 217 44.36 5.08 -5.23
N LYS A 218 43.93 4.07 -6.00
CA LYS A 218 44.81 3.09 -6.68
C LYS A 218 45.06 3.37 -8.16
N THR A 219 44.22 4.16 -8.82
CA THR A 219 44.31 4.40 -10.28
C THR A 219 44.46 5.86 -10.66
N GLY A 220 44.03 6.80 -9.81
CA GLY A 220 44.03 8.25 -10.08
C GLY A 220 42.97 8.71 -11.09
N GLU A 221 42.21 7.78 -11.68
CA GLU A 221 41.09 8.09 -12.57
C GLU A 221 39.85 8.54 -11.76
N ALA A 222 39.01 9.36 -12.37
CA ALA A 222 37.85 9.96 -11.71
C ALA A 222 36.60 9.08 -11.86
N VAL A 223 36.01 8.70 -10.74
CA VAL A 223 34.90 7.74 -10.64
C VAL A 223 33.66 8.43 -10.09
N LYS A 224 32.46 8.02 -10.55
CA LYS A 224 31.18 8.44 -9.95
C LYS A 224 31.13 7.96 -8.48
N PRO A 225 30.80 8.83 -7.51
CA PRO A 225 30.84 8.48 -6.08
C PRO A 225 29.86 7.35 -5.76
N ASN A 226 30.38 6.16 -5.49
CA ASN A 226 29.60 4.96 -5.21
C ASN A 226 29.84 4.45 -3.78
N ARG A 227 28.85 3.75 -3.23
CA ARG A 227 28.61 3.69 -1.77
C ARG A 227 29.58 2.77 -1.00
N LYS A 228 30.33 3.37 -0.06
CA LYS A 228 31.31 2.83 0.93
C LYS A 228 32.80 2.88 0.54
N LEU A 229 33.48 3.91 1.01
CA LEU A 229 34.82 3.83 1.60
C LEU A 229 34.77 4.51 2.97
N ARG A 230 35.46 3.96 3.98
CA ARG A 230 35.74 4.63 5.26
C ARG A 230 37.15 5.23 5.17
N ASP A 231 37.35 6.36 5.83
CA ASP A 231 38.66 6.93 6.17
C ASP A 231 39.54 7.47 5.01
N GLU A 232 38.98 7.70 3.81
CA GLU A 232 39.60 8.57 2.80
C GLU A 232 39.09 10.01 2.89
N LYS A 233 40.00 10.99 2.83
CA LYS A 233 39.65 12.42 2.87
C LYS A 233 39.01 12.87 1.56
N LEU A 234 37.75 13.30 1.62
CA LEU A 234 37.07 14.03 0.55
C LEU A 234 37.83 15.33 0.22
N LYS A 235 38.71 15.28 -0.79
CA LYS A 235 39.19 16.49 -1.46
C LYS A 235 38.11 16.96 -2.43
N MET A 236 37.82 18.26 -2.44
CA MET A 236 37.04 18.85 -3.54
C MET A 236 37.80 18.64 -4.87
N PRO A 237 37.10 18.30 -5.96
CA PRO A 237 37.74 18.06 -7.24
C PRO A 237 38.28 19.37 -7.81
N VAL A 238 39.61 19.54 -7.76
CA VAL A 238 40.30 20.52 -8.60
C VAL A 238 40.27 19.96 -10.02
N TYR A 239 39.32 20.42 -10.84
CA TYR A 239 39.27 20.05 -12.26
C TYR A 239 40.61 20.36 -12.91
N GLY A 240 41.20 19.38 -13.58
CA GLY A 240 42.45 19.61 -14.30
C GLY A 240 42.22 20.63 -15.43
N GLN A 241 43.19 21.52 -15.67
CA GLN A 241 43.10 22.58 -16.69
C GLN A 241 42.60 22.05 -18.06
N LYS A 242 43.01 20.84 -18.45
CA LYS A 242 42.54 20.16 -19.66
C LYS A 242 41.04 19.83 -19.65
N GLN A 243 40.49 19.38 -18.52
CA GLN A 243 39.06 19.08 -18.36
C GLN A 243 38.22 20.36 -18.38
N MET A 244 38.69 21.44 -17.75
CA MET A 244 38.04 22.75 -17.82
C MET A 244 37.98 23.26 -19.27
N MET A 245 39.09 23.18 -20.01
CA MET A 245 39.13 23.59 -21.42
C MET A 245 38.19 22.75 -22.28
N GLN A 246 38.13 21.42 -22.09
CA GLN A 246 37.19 20.54 -22.80
C GLN A 246 35.71 20.87 -22.50
N LEU A 247 35.39 21.25 -21.26
CA LEU A 247 34.03 21.65 -20.86
C LEU A 247 33.65 23.01 -21.46
N ILE A 248 34.56 23.99 -21.43
CA ILE A 248 34.40 25.30 -22.08
C ILE A 248 34.20 25.11 -23.59
N GLU A 249 35.03 24.28 -24.24
CA GLU A 249 34.92 24.00 -25.67
C GLU A 249 33.60 23.28 -26.03
N ARG A 250 33.17 22.29 -25.24
CA ARG A 250 31.88 21.61 -25.40
C ARG A 250 30.70 22.59 -25.35
N ARG A 251 30.71 23.53 -24.40
CA ARG A 251 29.69 24.60 -24.30
C ARG A 251 29.73 25.53 -25.51
N ASN A 252 30.91 25.95 -25.95
CA ASN A 252 31.07 26.81 -27.12
C ASN A 252 30.52 26.13 -28.39
N ARG A 253 30.89 24.86 -28.65
CA ARG A 253 30.35 24.08 -29.79
C ARG A 253 28.82 23.93 -29.73
N ARG A 254 28.23 23.74 -28.54
CA ARG A 254 26.76 23.73 -28.36
C ARG A 254 26.13 25.08 -28.78
N PHE A 255 26.74 26.20 -28.42
CA PHE A 255 26.27 27.54 -28.80
C PHE A 255 26.43 27.82 -30.30
N THR A 256 27.57 27.45 -30.90
CA THR A 256 27.79 27.49 -32.37
C THR A 256 26.73 26.70 -33.12
N ASN A 257 26.39 25.49 -32.65
CA ASN A 257 25.32 24.68 -33.26
C ASN A 257 23.93 25.31 -33.09
N ALA A 258 23.65 25.94 -31.95
CA ALA A 258 22.38 26.65 -31.72
C ALA A 258 22.21 27.85 -32.67
N ILE A 259 23.26 28.64 -32.89
CA ILE A 259 23.27 29.71 -33.90
C ILE A 259 23.01 29.14 -35.31
N ASN A 260 23.70 28.06 -35.70
CA ASN A 260 23.51 27.46 -37.02
C ASN A 260 22.06 26.93 -37.21
N VAL A 261 21.46 26.32 -36.19
CA VAL A 261 20.05 25.88 -36.24
C VAL A 261 19.11 27.07 -36.35
N PHE A 262 19.30 28.12 -35.54
CA PHE A 262 18.50 29.34 -35.57
C PHE A 262 18.52 30.01 -36.96
N LEU A 263 19.73 30.28 -37.49
CA LEU A 263 19.90 30.84 -38.83
C LEU A 263 19.28 29.94 -39.92
N SER A 264 19.37 28.60 -39.78
CA SER A 264 18.75 27.66 -40.71
C SER A 264 17.22 27.63 -40.67
N ASN A 265 16.60 28.18 -39.62
CA ASN A 265 15.14 28.31 -39.52
C ASN A 265 14.68 29.67 -40.05
N CYS A 266 15.32 30.78 -39.63
CA CYS A 266 15.08 32.09 -40.23
C CYS A 266 15.23 32.09 -41.77
N SER A 267 16.21 31.32 -42.30
CA SER A 267 16.42 31.15 -43.74
C SER A 267 15.38 30.25 -44.46
N LYS A 268 14.52 29.52 -43.74
CA LYS A 268 13.36 28.80 -44.32
C LYS A 268 12.10 29.67 -44.31
N ASP A 269 11.97 30.48 -43.27
CA ASP A 269 10.78 31.27 -42.97
C ASP A 269 10.84 32.70 -43.58
N GLU A 270 11.90 33.00 -44.34
CA GLU A 270 12.23 34.31 -44.95
C GLU A 270 12.28 35.50 -43.96
N LEU A 271 12.55 35.22 -42.68
CA LEU A 271 12.63 36.23 -41.62
C LEU A 271 14.04 36.80 -41.45
N ASP A 272 14.15 38.10 -41.20
CA ASP A 272 15.42 38.72 -40.79
C ASP A 272 15.89 38.14 -39.44
N PRO A 273 17.08 37.51 -39.37
CA PRO A 273 17.56 36.91 -38.13
C PRO A 273 17.82 37.91 -37.00
N GLU A 274 18.17 39.17 -37.32
CA GLU A 274 18.54 40.14 -36.29
C GLU A 274 17.33 40.70 -35.53
N SER A 275 16.28 41.14 -36.24
CA SER A 275 15.02 41.57 -35.61
C SER A 275 14.33 40.40 -34.91
N THR A 276 14.29 39.21 -35.52
CA THR A 276 13.74 37.99 -34.92
C THR A 276 14.40 37.67 -33.57
N LEU A 277 15.75 37.68 -33.51
CA LEU A 277 16.47 37.43 -32.25
C LEU A 277 16.23 38.54 -31.22
N LYS A 278 16.22 39.82 -31.64
CA LYS A 278 15.96 40.97 -30.76
C LYS A 278 14.53 40.93 -30.19
N GLN A 279 13.55 40.37 -30.91
CA GLN A 279 12.19 40.18 -30.43
C GLN A 279 12.11 39.03 -29.41
N LEU A 280 12.67 37.86 -29.74
CA LEU A 280 12.70 36.71 -28.82
C LEU A 280 13.44 37.02 -27.51
N ALA A 281 14.53 37.79 -27.56
CA ALA A 281 15.31 38.18 -26.39
C ALA A 281 14.52 38.99 -25.37
N GLN A 282 13.47 39.74 -25.76
CA GLN A 282 12.67 40.55 -24.84
C GLN A 282 11.94 39.70 -23.78
N THR A 283 11.60 38.45 -24.12
CA THR A 283 11.01 37.48 -23.19
C THR A 283 12.00 37.00 -22.13
N PHE A 284 13.30 37.08 -22.41
CA PHE A 284 14.39 36.61 -21.53
C PHE A 284 15.18 37.75 -20.87
N VAL A 285 14.73 39.00 -20.97
CA VAL A 285 15.30 40.11 -20.18
C VAL A 285 14.83 39.98 -18.72
N PRO A 286 15.74 39.82 -17.75
CA PRO A 286 15.37 39.59 -16.35
C PRO A 286 14.71 40.85 -15.75
N LYS A 287 13.51 40.69 -15.21
CA LYS A 287 12.78 41.74 -14.48
C LYS A 287 12.98 41.54 -12.98
N ARG A 288 13.20 42.63 -12.24
CA ARG A 288 13.17 42.64 -10.76
C ARG A 288 11.74 42.41 -10.28
N SER A 289 11.57 41.94 -9.05
CA SER A 289 10.25 41.76 -8.43
C SER A 289 9.62 43.08 -8.00
N ALA A 290 9.28 43.92 -8.99
CA ALA A 290 8.43 45.08 -8.78
C ALA A 290 7.10 44.62 -8.16
N CYS A 291 6.67 45.29 -7.09
CA CYS A 291 5.34 45.07 -6.55
C CYS A 291 4.29 45.63 -7.52
N GLU A 292 3.05 45.13 -7.40
CA GLU A 292 1.86 45.48 -8.20
C GLU A 292 1.76 44.84 -9.61
N ALA A 293 0.51 44.78 -10.11
CA ALA A 293 0.05 44.30 -11.42
C ALA A 293 0.10 42.79 -11.77
N ILE A 294 0.96 41.93 -11.20
CA ILE A 294 0.91 40.46 -11.48
C ILE A 294 -0.17 39.73 -10.64
N SER A 295 -1.28 40.41 -10.37
CA SER A 295 -2.50 39.89 -9.74
C SER A 295 -3.74 39.98 -10.65
N ALA A 296 -3.60 40.53 -11.86
CA ALA A 296 -4.69 40.69 -12.83
C ALA A 296 -4.63 39.67 -13.98
N ASP A 297 -3.51 39.57 -14.70
CA ASP A 297 -3.48 38.86 -15.99
C ASP A 297 -3.36 37.32 -15.90
N LEU A 298 -3.28 36.77 -14.68
CA LEU A 298 -3.49 35.34 -14.40
C LEU A 298 -4.95 35.02 -13.99
N ALA A 299 -5.84 36.01 -13.89
CA ALA A 299 -7.22 35.85 -13.41
C ALA A 299 -8.21 35.34 -14.49
N SER A 300 -7.72 34.82 -15.62
CA SER A 300 -8.51 34.33 -16.76
C SER A 300 -8.56 32.79 -16.88
N GLY A 301 -8.11 32.04 -15.86
CA GLY A 301 -8.00 30.58 -15.88
C GLY A 301 -8.49 29.87 -14.61
N GLY A 302 -9.79 29.93 -14.32
CA GLY A 302 -10.43 29.11 -13.28
C GLY A 302 -10.23 29.58 -11.84
N VAL A 303 -10.88 30.69 -11.47
CA VAL A 303 -10.83 31.32 -10.13
C VAL A 303 -11.09 30.33 -9.00
N VAL A 304 -10.14 30.24 -8.07
CA VAL A 304 -10.36 29.64 -6.74
C VAL A 304 -11.10 30.67 -5.87
N PRO A 305 -12.23 30.32 -5.22
CA PRO A 305 -13.00 31.28 -4.42
C PRO A 305 -12.19 31.97 -3.30
N ALA A 306 -12.51 33.25 -3.04
CA ALA A 306 -11.90 34.03 -1.98
C ALA A 306 -12.33 33.56 -0.56
N ASP A 307 -13.54 33.03 -0.46
CA ASP A 307 -14.11 32.31 0.69
C ASP A 307 -14.76 31.02 0.19
N ILE A 308 -14.83 29.98 1.02
CA ILE A 308 -15.56 28.75 0.67
C ILE A 308 -17.06 29.08 0.53
N PRO A 309 -17.68 28.83 -0.65
CA PRO A 309 -19.06 29.27 -0.90
C PRO A 309 -20.06 28.46 -0.08
N LYS A 310 -21.00 29.15 0.58
CA LYS A 310 -22.06 28.53 1.41
C LYS A 310 -23.05 27.65 0.62
N GLN A 311 -23.11 27.84 -0.70
CA GLN A 311 -23.82 26.99 -1.66
C GLN A 311 -22.87 26.70 -2.82
N ARG A 312 -22.64 25.42 -3.11
CA ARG A 312 -21.82 24.99 -4.26
C ARG A 312 -22.61 25.05 -5.57
N LYS A 313 -21.88 25.09 -6.69
CA LYS A 313 -22.42 24.89 -8.04
C LYS A 313 -22.87 23.43 -8.27
N SER A 314 -23.52 23.18 -9.40
CA SER A 314 -23.81 21.80 -9.84
C SER A 314 -22.52 21.00 -10.06
N ILE A 315 -22.59 19.66 -9.94
CA ILE A 315 -21.41 18.82 -10.19
C ILE A 315 -20.88 18.98 -11.64
N PRO A 316 -21.73 19.03 -12.70
CA PRO A 316 -21.26 19.22 -14.07
C PRO A 316 -20.47 20.52 -14.28
N GLU A 317 -20.91 21.65 -13.68
CA GLU A 317 -20.16 22.92 -13.73
C GLU A 317 -18.79 22.79 -13.06
N ILE A 318 -18.71 22.12 -11.91
CA ILE A 318 -17.46 21.93 -11.17
C ILE A 318 -16.49 21.02 -11.96
N VAL A 319 -16.99 19.99 -12.65
CA VAL A 319 -16.20 19.13 -13.54
C VAL A 319 -15.72 19.90 -14.78
N LEU A 320 -16.52 20.82 -15.32
CA LEU A 320 -16.09 21.72 -16.40
C LEU A 320 -15.03 22.73 -15.93
N GLU A 321 -15.16 23.32 -14.73
CA GLU A 321 -14.13 24.18 -14.14
C GLU A 321 -12.81 23.45 -13.88
N LEU A 322 -12.86 22.18 -13.45
CA LEU A 322 -11.66 21.35 -13.30
C LEU A 322 -10.99 21.10 -14.66
N LYS A 323 -11.76 20.76 -15.69
CA LYS A 323 -11.26 20.59 -17.07
C LYS A 323 -10.69 21.89 -17.68
N GLY A 324 -11.18 23.06 -17.24
CA GLY A 324 -10.67 24.38 -17.62
C GLY A 324 -9.52 24.91 -16.75
N SER A 325 -9.01 24.13 -15.79
CA SER A 325 -7.94 24.57 -14.90
C SER A 325 -6.55 24.40 -15.52
N PRO A 326 -5.56 25.29 -15.25
CA PRO A 326 -4.26 25.29 -15.94
C PRO A 326 -3.35 24.10 -15.61
N TRP A 327 -3.78 23.19 -14.74
CA TRP A 327 -3.08 21.93 -14.41
C TRP A 327 -3.80 20.69 -14.96
N TYR A 328 -4.92 20.87 -15.65
CA TYR A 328 -5.59 19.80 -16.37
C TYR A 328 -4.89 19.56 -17.72
N THR A 329 -4.30 18.37 -17.85
CA THR A 329 -3.55 17.90 -19.01
C THR A 329 -4.18 16.61 -19.59
N SER A 330 -5.51 16.53 -19.52
CA SER A 330 -6.31 15.34 -19.89
C SER A 330 -6.11 14.11 -18.97
N GLN A 331 -6.07 14.33 -17.65
CA GLN A 331 -6.02 13.23 -16.67
C GLN A 331 -7.27 12.33 -16.66
N ILE A 332 -8.45 12.84 -17.05
CA ILE A 332 -9.65 12.01 -17.19
C ILE A 332 -9.50 11.15 -18.44
N VAL A 333 -9.42 9.83 -18.26
CA VAL A 333 -9.15 8.89 -19.37
C VAL A 333 -10.32 8.81 -20.36
N PRO A 334 -10.08 8.46 -21.64
CA PRO A 334 -11.13 8.12 -22.59
C PRO A 334 -12.11 7.10 -21.99
N ASP A 335 -13.41 7.31 -22.21
CA ASP A 335 -14.53 6.53 -21.67
C ASP A 335 -14.61 6.42 -20.12
N GLY A 336 -13.65 7.01 -19.41
CA GLY A 336 -13.57 7.07 -17.94
C GLY A 336 -14.51 8.09 -17.29
N HIS A 337 -15.24 8.90 -18.06
CA HIS A 337 -16.31 9.78 -17.56
C HIS A 337 -17.66 9.13 -17.84
N ARG A 338 -18.28 8.55 -16.81
CA ARG A 338 -19.64 7.98 -16.89
C ARG A 338 -20.62 8.84 -16.09
N VAL A 339 -21.82 9.01 -16.63
CA VAL A 339 -22.92 9.77 -16.01
C VAL A 339 -24.11 8.82 -15.85
N PHE A 340 -24.74 8.86 -14.68
CA PHE A 340 -26.01 8.20 -14.40
C PHE A 340 -27.06 9.30 -14.19
N GLU A 341 -28.12 9.23 -14.97
CA GLU A 341 -29.23 10.19 -14.92
C GLU A 341 -30.01 10.10 -13.61
N PRO A 342 -30.69 11.19 -13.18
CA PRO A 342 -31.51 11.18 -11.98
C PRO A 342 -32.74 10.26 -12.13
N GLN A 343 -33.23 9.77 -11.00
CA GLN A 343 -34.40 8.89 -10.91
C GLN A 343 -35.42 9.50 -9.93
N GLU A 344 -36.69 9.54 -10.32
CA GLU A 344 -37.78 9.99 -9.45
C GLU A 344 -38.20 8.92 -8.42
N ALA A 345 -38.93 9.34 -7.39
CA ALA A 345 -39.38 8.45 -6.32
C ALA A 345 -40.56 7.58 -6.78
N VAL A 346 -40.44 6.27 -6.63
CA VAL A 346 -41.56 5.33 -6.84
C VAL A 346 -42.10 4.92 -5.47
N CYS A 347 -43.26 5.45 -5.11
CA CYS A 347 -43.93 5.17 -3.84
C CYS A 347 -44.77 3.87 -3.88
N GLY A 348 -45.12 3.34 -2.71
CA GLY A 348 -46.03 2.21 -2.56
C GLY A 348 -46.82 2.27 -1.25
N GLU A 349 -47.90 1.48 -1.17
CA GLU A 349 -48.86 1.50 -0.07
C GLU A 349 -48.75 0.26 0.84
N LEU A 350 -49.21 0.38 2.08
CA LEU A 350 -49.18 -0.71 3.05
C LEU A 350 -50.50 -1.51 3.04
N ASP A 351 -50.37 -2.83 3.14
CA ASP A 351 -51.51 -3.76 3.25
C ASP A 351 -52.20 -3.70 4.64
N PHE A 352 -51.65 -2.90 5.56
CA PHE A 352 -52.05 -2.82 6.96
C PHE A 352 -51.96 -1.37 7.49
N LEU A 353 -52.76 -1.06 8.51
CA LEU A 353 -52.80 0.27 9.12
C LEU A 353 -51.73 0.42 10.21
N LEU A 354 -51.03 1.55 10.19
CA LEU A 354 -50.18 2.02 11.29
C LEU A 354 -51.00 2.87 12.27
N SER A 355 -50.55 3.00 13.52
CA SER A 355 -51.16 3.92 14.47
C SER A 355 -50.89 5.38 14.09
N GLN A 356 -51.75 6.29 14.54
CA GLN A 356 -51.52 7.73 14.35
C GLN A 356 -50.27 8.21 15.11
N ASN A 357 -49.96 7.64 16.27
CA ASN A 357 -48.75 7.95 17.05
C ASN A 357 -47.50 7.61 16.23
N LEU A 358 -47.47 6.42 15.62
CA LEU A 358 -46.37 5.93 14.80
C LEU A 358 -46.19 6.74 13.52
N ILE A 359 -47.28 7.10 12.84
CA ILE A 359 -47.25 8.02 11.68
C ILE A 359 -46.69 9.39 12.09
N ASN A 360 -47.19 9.97 13.18
CA ASN A 360 -46.72 11.26 13.70
C ASN A 360 -45.23 11.23 14.08
N ALA A 361 -44.77 10.14 14.71
CA ALA A 361 -43.38 9.97 15.11
C ALA A 361 -42.44 9.82 13.90
N ILE A 362 -42.84 9.07 12.88
CA ILE A 362 -42.10 8.94 11.62
C ILE A 362 -41.99 10.29 10.90
N TYR A 363 -43.09 11.04 10.86
CA TYR A 363 -43.13 12.38 10.28
C TYR A 363 -42.25 13.37 11.05
N ASN A 364 -42.39 13.45 12.37
CA ASN A 364 -41.63 14.38 13.20
C ASN A 364 -40.12 14.04 13.27
N ALA A 365 -39.76 12.76 13.38
CA ALA A 365 -38.37 12.34 13.50
C ALA A 365 -37.61 12.33 12.17
N LYS A 366 -38.29 12.09 11.03
CA LYS A 366 -37.64 11.81 9.74
C LYS A 366 -38.20 12.57 8.53
N GLY A 367 -39.30 13.31 8.66
CA GLY A 367 -39.94 14.05 7.58
C GLY A 367 -40.57 13.16 6.49
N ILE A 368 -40.88 11.91 6.82
CA ILE A 368 -41.37 10.91 5.85
C ILE A 368 -42.89 10.98 5.77
N THR A 369 -43.41 11.24 4.58
CA THR A 369 -44.85 11.36 4.28
C THR A 369 -45.45 10.15 3.55
N GLY A 370 -44.60 9.23 3.07
CA GLY A 370 -44.98 8.02 2.36
C GLY A 370 -43.80 7.06 2.19
N PHE A 371 -44.07 5.82 1.80
CA PHE A 371 -43.06 4.76 1.67
C PHE A 371 -42.65 4.58 0.21
N TYR A 372 -41.36 4.33 -0.04
CA TYR A 372 -40.92 3.86 -1.36
C TYR A 372 -41.44 2.44 -1.63
N ALA A 373 -41.66 2.08 -2.88
CA ALA A 373 -42.29 0.81 -3.26
C ALA A 373 -41.56 -0.43 -2.70
N HIS A 374 -40.23 -0.40 -2.60
CA HIS A 374 -39.43 -1.49 -2.01
C HIS A 374 -39.52 -1.53 -0.48
N GLN A 375 -39.77 -0.39 0.18
CA GLN A 375 -40.06 -0.35 1.60
C GLN A 375 -41.46 -0.91 1.87
N ALA A 376 -42.45 -0.46 1.11
CA ALA A 376 -43.84 -0.87 1.24
C ALA A 376 -44.01 -2.39 1.07
N GLU A 377 -43.46 -2.99 0.02
CA GLU A 377 -43.50 -4.46 -0.12
C GLU A 377 -42.78 -5.14 1.05
N ALA A 378 -41.56 -4.73 1.40
CA ALA A 378 -40.80 -5.39 2.46
C ALA A 378 -41.53 -5.34 3.83
N LEU A 379 -42.19 -4.22 4.15
CA LEU A 379 -43.03 -4.07 5.33
C LEU A 379 -44.27 -4.99 5.27
N ASN A 380 -44.96 -5.06 4.13
CA ASN A 380 -46.11 -5.94 3.92
C ASN A 380 -45.73 -7.43 4.02
N ARG A 381 -44.54 -7.82 3.55
CA ARG A 381 -43.97 -9.17 3.69
C ARG A 381 -43.64 -9.51 5.15
N LEU A 382 -43.04 -8.57 5.89
CA LEU A 382 -42.74 -8.73 7.32
C LEU A 382 -44.01 -8.84 8.17
N HIS A 383 -45.04 -8.02 7.89
CA HIS A 383 -46.33 -8.09 8.57
C HIS A 383 -47.02 -9.46 8.36
N LYS A 384 -46.85 -10.07 7.19
CA LYS A 384 -47.34 -11.44 6.86
C LYS A 384 -46.51 -12.57 7.49
N GLY A 385 -45.55 -12.25 8.37
CA GLY A 385 -44.75 -13.22 9.11
C GLY A 385 -43.56 -13.82 8.34
N GLN A 386 -43.26 -13.34 7.13
CA GLN A 386 -42.17 -13.87 6.31
C GLN A 386 -40.79 -13.37 6.79
N ASN A 387 -39.72 -14.07 6.42
CA ASN A 387 -38.35 -13.54 6.48
C ASN A 387 -38.06 -12.72 5.22
N VAL A 388 -37.30 -11.63 5.34
CA VAL A 388 -37.09 -10.68 4.24
C VAL A 388 -35.63 -10.31 4.06
N VAL A 389 -35.16 -10.34 2.81
CA VAL A 389 -33.87 -9.77 2.39
C VAL A 389 -34.07 -8.67 1.35
N VAL A 390 -33.46 -7.51 1.59
CA VAL A 390 -33.55 -6.31 0.74
C VAL A 390 -32.17 -5.99 0.15
N ALA A 391 -32.07 -5.97 -1.19
CA ALA A 391 -30.82 -5.90 -1.95
C ALA A 391 -30.69 -4.62 -2.81
N THR A 392 -31.13 -3.49 -2.27
CA THR A 392 -31.20 -2.19 -2.95
C THR A 392 -29.91 -1.35 -2.83
N SER A 393 -29.86 -0.18 -3.45
CA SER A 393 -28.70 0.71 -3.41
C SER A 393 -28.41 1.26 -1.99
N THR A 394 -27.22 1.84 -1.80
CA THR A 394 -26.92 2.60 -0.58
C THR A 394 -27.86 3.80 -0.44
N SER A 395 -28.24 4.13 0.79
CA SER A 395 -29.14 5.25 1.11
C SER A 395 -30.59 5.19 0.60
N SER A 396 -31.06 4.07 0.05
CA SER A 396 -32.47 3.89 -0.38
C SER A 396 -33.52 3.80 0.76
N GLY A 397 -33.21 4.33 1.95
CA GLY A 397 -34.10 4.28 3.11
C GLY A 397 -34.25 2.89 3.74
N LYS A 398 -33.34 1.94 3.47
CA LYS A 398 -33.37 0.56 3.98
C LYS A 398 -33.66 0.46 5.49
N SER A 399 -33.10 1.36 6.31
CA SER A 399 -33.25 1.31 7.76
C SER A 399 -34.69 1.38 8.28
N LEU A 400 -35.61 2.00 7.53
CA LEU A 400 -37.02 2.06 7.92
C LEU A 400 -37.69 0.68 7.90
N ILE A 401 -37.24 -0.21 7.01
CA ILE A 401 -37.82 -1.53 6.75
C ILE A 401 -37.68 -2.44 7.99
N TYR A 402 -36.56 -2.36 8.71
CA TYR A 402 -36.36 -3.13 9.94
C TYR A 402 -36.70 -2.34 11.22
N GLN A 403 -36.63 -1.01 11.21
CA GLN A 403 -37.03 -0.20 12.37
C GLN A 403 -38.55 -0.25 12.60
N LEU A 404 -39.34 -0.02 11.55
CA LEU A 404 -40.80 0.16 11.69
C LEU A 404 -41.52 -1.09 12.25
N PRO A 405 -41.25 -2.33 11.80
CA PRO A 405 -41.91 -3.52 12.36
C PRO A 405 -41.55 -3.80 13.81
N VAL A 406 -40.35 -3.37 14.25
CA VAL A 406 -39.92 -3.44 15.66
C VAL A 406 -40.68 -2.42 16.51
N VAL A 407 -40.82 -1.18 16.04
CA VAL A 407 -41.59 -0.14 16.74
C VAL A 407 -43.07 -0.55 16.87
N HIS A 408 -43.68 -0.98 15.76
CA HIS A 408 -45.06 -1.44 15.71
C HIS A 408 -45.32 -2.68 16.59
N ALA A 409 -44.33 -3.58 16.72
CA ALA A 409 -44.46 -4.74 17.61
C ALA A 409 -44.36 -4.37 19.09
N LEU A 410 -43.53 -3.38 19.45
CA LEU A 410 -43.41 -2.88 20.83
C LEU A 410 -44.66 -2.10 21.26
N GLU A 411 -45.28 -1.39 20.33
CA GLU A 411 -46.58 -0.72 20.50
C GLU A 411 -47.73 -1.74 20.72
N GLN A 412 -47.70 -2.89 20.06
CA GLN A 412 -48.68 -3.97 20.26
C GLN A 412 -48.40 -4.82 21.52
N ASP A 413 -47.14 -5.03 21.86
CA ASP A 413 -46.68 -5.84 22.99
C ASP A 413 -45.33 -5.34 23.51
N TYR A 414 -45.35 -4.65 24.65
CA TYR A 414 -44.16 -4.10 25.30
C TYR A 414 -43.17 -5.18 25.80
N LEU A 415 -43.56 -6.46 25.84
CA LEU A 415 -42.63 -7.55 26.16
C LEU A 415 -41.80 -7.99 24.94
N SER A 416 -42.23 -7.71 23.71
CA SER A 416 -41.50 -8.02 22.48
C SER A 416 -40.05 -7.52 22.54
N ARG A 417 -39.13 -8.32 22.03
CA ARG A 417 -37.69 -8.00 21.96
C ARG A 417 -37.18 -8.02 20.52
N ALA A 418 -36.17 -7.20 20.23
CA ALA A 418 -35.47 -7.21 18.95
C ALA A 418 -33.94 -7.16 19.11
N MET A 419 -33.23 -7.94 18.31
CA MET A 419 -31.76 -7.97 18.27
C MET A 419 -31.28 -7.42 16.93
N TYR A 420 -30.44 -6.40 16.97
CA TYR A 420 -29.85 -5.78 15.79
C TYR A 420 -28.36 -6.13 15.74
N ILE A 421 -27.92 -6.75 14.65
CA ILE A 421 -26.55 -7.24 14.48
C ILE A 421 -25.91 -6.48 13.33
N PHE A 422 -24.83 -5.78 13.63
CA PHE A 422 -24.13 -4.91 12.67
C PHE A 422 -22.66 -5.31 12.50
N PRO A 423 -22.05 -5.03 11.32
CA PRO A 423 -20.63 -5.33 11.08
C PRO A 423 -19.68 -4.42 11.87
N THR A 424 -20.10 -3.17 12.16
CA THR A 424 -19.30 -2.12 12.81
C THR A 424 -20.04 -1.46 13.97
N LYS A 425 -19.31 -1.06 15.02
CA LYS A 425 -19.88 -0.40 16.22
C LYS A 425 -20.46 0.99 15.91
N ALA A 426 -19.84 1.74 15.00
CA ALA A 426 -20.30 3.08 14.62
C ALA A 426 -21.68 3.05 13.95
N LEU A 427 -21.94 2.08 13.07
CA LEU A 427 -23.28 1.85 12.50
C LEU A 427 -24.29 1.47 13.58
N ALA A 428 -23.91 0.62 14.54
CA ALA A 428 -24.79 0.27 15.66
C ALA A 428 -25.21 1.48 16.50
N GLN A 429 -24.29 2.42 16.79
CA GLN A 429 -24.60 3.66 17.53
C GLN A 429 -25.46 4.64 16.70
N ASP A 430 -25.18 4.80 15.40
CA ASP A 430 -26.00 5.61 14.47
C ASP A 430 -27.45 5.11 14.41
N GLN A 431 -27.63 3.81 14.21
CA GLN A 431 -28.96 3.20 14.07
C GLN A 431 -29.73 3.21 15.41
N LYS A 432 -29.04 3.06 16.54
CA LYS A 432 -29.58 3.29 17.89
C LYS A 432 -30.05 4.74 18.06
N ARG A 433 -29.25 5.75 17.67
CA ARG A 433 -29.65 7.17 17.72
C ARG A 433 -30.90 7.41 16.86
N SER A 434 -30.91 6.88 15.65
CA SER A 434 -32.03 6.98 14.71
C SER A 434 -33.32 6.32 15.21
N LEU A 435 -33.21 5.25 16.03
CA LEU A 435 -34.36 4.59 16.67
C LEU A 435 -34.85 5.37 17.90
N LYS A 436 -33.95 5.84 18.79
CA LYS A 436 -34.31 6.69 19.93
C LYS A 436 -35.01 7.99 19.49
N GLN A 437 -34.67 8.54 18.33
CA GLN A 437 -35.37 9.68 17.73
C GLN A 437 -36.83 9.39 17.35
N ILE A 438 -37.19 8.16 16.99
CA ILE A 438 -38.60 7.77 16.74
C ILE A 438 -39.31 7.60 18.09
N PHE A 439 -38.66 6.97 19.07
CA PHE A 439 -39.26 6.68 20.39
C PHE A 439 -39.56 7.98 21.16
N ALA A 440 -38.73 9.01 21.03
CA ALA A 440 -38.95 10.35 21.62
C ALA A 440 -40.16 11.13 21.06
N TYR A 441 -40.95 10.54 20.15
CA TYR A 441 -42.26 11.05 19.70
C TYR A 441 -43.39 10.03 19.87
N MET A 442 -43.17 8.95 20.65
CA MET A 442 -44.15 7.90 20.94
C MET A 442 -44.29 7.73 22.46
N PRO A 443 -45.29 8.36 23.11
CA PRO A 443 -45.39 8.41 24.57
C PRO A 443 -45.26 7.06 25.28
N ASP A 444 -45.87 6.01 24.71
CA ASP A 444 -45.88 4.67 25.30
C ASP A 444 -44.53 3.93 25.22
N LEU A 445 -43.55 4.45 24.46
CA LEU A 445 -42.21 3.88 24.27
C LEU A 445 -41.04 4.84 24.63
N GLU A 446 -41.29 6.00 25.23
CA GLU A 446 -40.22 6.94 25.62
C GLU A 446 -39.23 6.31 26.62
N ASP A 447 -39.75 5.57 27.61
CA ASP A 447 -38.96 4.84 28.62
C ASP A 447 -38.39 3.49 28.12
N ALA A 448 -38.62 3.11 26.86
CA ALA A 448 -38.20 1.81 26.35
C ALA A 448 -36.68 1.74 26.21
N LEU A 449 -36.01 0.96 27.08
CA LEU A 449 -34.55 0.83 27.06
C LEU A 449 -34.05 0.21 25.74
N VAL A 450 -33.46 1.05 24.89
CA VAL A 450 -32.84 0.72 23.61
C VAL A 450 -31.35 1.00 23.72
N GLU A 451 -30.47 0.00 23.64
CA GLU A 451 -29.07 0.23 24.01
C GLU A 451 -28.06 -0.68 23.29
N THR A 452 -26.79 -0.26 23.25
CA THR A 452 -25.69 -1.01 22.64
C THR A 452 -25.08 -2.02 23.61
N PHE A 453 -25.01 -3.28 23.17
CA PHE A 453 -24.32 -4.37 23.85
C PHE A 453 -23.17 -4.86 22.96
N ASP A 454 -22.07 -4.10 22.97
CA ASP A 454 -20.84 -4.44 22.26
C ASP A 454 -19.63 -4.50 23.23
N GLY A 455 -18.40 -4.62 22.70
CA GLY A 455 -17.19 -4.65 23.52
C GLY A 455 -16.93 -3.38 24.34
N ASP A 456 -17.39 -2.21 23.86
CA ASP A 456 -17.21 -0.89 24.48
C ASP A 456 -18.27 -0.59 25.56
N THR A 457 -19.31 -1.43 25.69
CA THR A 457 -20.36 -1.27 26.73
C THR A 457 -19.75 -1.44 28.13
N PRO A 458 -19.83 -0.44 29.03
CA PRO A 458 -19.27 -0.52 30.38
C PRO A 458 -19.82 -1.69 31.20
N MET A 459 -18.95 -2.36 31.98
CA MET A 459 -19.31 -3.61 32.68
C MET A 459 -20.50 -3.44 33.64
N MET A 460 -20.65 -2.28 34.27
CA MET A 460 -21.77 -1.96 35.18
C MET A 460 -23.13 -1.95 34.47
N GLU A 461 -23.18 -1.43 33.24
CA GLU A 461 -24.41 -1.29 32.45
C GLU A 461 -24.89 -2.64 31.88
N ARG A 462 -23.98 -3.60 31.67
CA ARG A 462 -24.27 -4.89 31.02
C ARG A 462 -25.35 -5.73 31.72
N ASN A 463 -25.53 -5.59 33.04
CA ASN A 463 -26.59 -6.29 33.77
C ASN A 463 -27.97 -5.65 33.48
N VAL A 464 -28.07 -4.33 33.61
CA VAL A 464 -29.32 -3.57 33.33
C VAL A 464 -29.77 -3.78 31.88
N ILE A 465 -28.84 -3.66 30.93
CA ILE A 465 -29.12 -3.88 29.49
C ILE A 465 -29.61 -5.31 29.22
N ARG A 466 -29.08 -6.33 29.91
CA ARG A 466 -29.52 -7.72 29.74
C ARG A 466 -30.97 -7.95 30.21
N GLU A 467 -31.35 -7.32 31.32
CA GLU A 467 -32.61 -7.60 32.00
C GLU A 467 -33.76 -6.71 31.49
N GLU A 468 -33.51 -5.43 31.24
CA GLU A 468 -34.57 -4.46 30.94
C GLU A 468 -34.72 -4.12 29.45
N ALA A 469 -33.64 -4.23 28.65
CA ALA A 469 -33.61 -3.68 27.29
C ALA A 469 -34.61 -4.35 26.35
N ARG A 470 -35.35 -3.52 25.61
CA ARG A 470 -36.34 -3.90 24.59
C ARG A 470 -35.66 -4.19 23.25
N VAL A 471 -34.67 -3.37 22.90
CA VAL A 471 -33.89 -3.53 21.66
C VAL A 471 -32.39 -3.45 22.00
N ILE A 472 -31.63 -4.46 21.59
CA ILE A 472 -30.17 -4.47 21.73
C ILE A 472 -29.48 -4.34 20.38
N PHE A 473 -28.44 -3.51 20.34
CA PHE A 473 -27.58 -3.27 19.19
C PHE A 473 -26.22 -3.94 19.47
N THR A 474 -25.84 -4.94 18.68
CA THR A 474 -24.71 -5.83 18.96
C THR A 474 -23.97 -6.28 17.69
N ASN A 475 -22.98 -7.16 17.83
CA ASN A 475 -22.21 -7.77 16.75
C ASN A 475 -22.15 -9.31 16.91
N PRO A 476 -21.77 -10.07 15.85
CA PRO A 476 -21.69 -11.53 15.95
C PRO A 476 -20.70 -12.02 17.02
N ASP A 477 -19.69 -11.21 17.32
CA ASP A 477 -18.61 -11.49 18.25
C ASP A 477 -19.10 -11.54 19.70
N MET A 478 -19.86 -10.53 20.15
CA MET A 478 -20.50 -10.54 21.48
C MET A 478 -21.64 -11.56 21.57
N LEU A 479 -22.37 -11.78 20.48
CA LEU A 479 -23.36 -12.86 20.39
C LEU A 479 -22.68 -14.21 20.68
N HIS A 480 -21.55 -14.50 20.03
CA HIS A 480 -20.79 -15.72 20.25
C HIS A 480 -20.14 -15.83 21.63
N ILE A 481 -19.48 -14.78 22.11
CA ILE A 481 -18.61 -14.85 23.30
C ILE A 481 -19.41 -14.70 24.59
N THR A 482 -20.47 -13.88 24.59
CA THR A 482 -21.15 -13.43 25.82
C THR A 482 -22.64 -13.78 25.88
N ILE A 483 -23.39 -13.66 24.78
CA ILE A 483 -24.86 -13.83 24.82
C ILE A 483 -25.25 -15.31 24.76
N LEU A 484 -24.78 -16.04 23.75
CA LEU A 484 -25.15 -17.46 23.58
C LEU A 484 -24.58 -18.36 24.69
N PRO A 485 -23.32 -18.24 25.16
CA PRO A 485 -22.78 -19.06 26.26
C PRO A 485 -23.25 -18.65 27.67
N GLN A 486 -24.24 -17.75 27.76
CA GLN A 486 -24.90 -17.38 29.01
C GLN A 486 -26.43 -17.37 28.79
N GLU A 487 -26.94 -18.30 27.99
CA GLU A 487 -28.33 -18.42 27.58
C GLU A 487 -29.31 -18.45 28.75
N ALA A 488 -28.95 -19.04 29.89
CA ALA A 488 -29.72 -19.03 31.13
C ALA A 488 -29.97 -17.61 31.67
N ARG A 489 -28.99 -16.69 31.52
CA ARG A 489 -29.13 -15.28 31.91
C ARG A 489 -29.86 -14.44 30.86
N TRP A 490 -29.77 -14.82 29.59
CA TRP A 490 -30.45 -14.15 28.48
C TRP A 490 -31.85 -14.72 28.16
N ARG A 491 -32.27 -15.78 28.85
CA ARG A 491 -33.53 -16.50 28.60
C ARG A 491 -34.76 -15.59 28.49
N PRO A 492 -35.01 -14.61 29.38
CA PRO A 492 -36.17 -13.70 29.25
C PRO A 492 -36.16 -12.87 27.96
N PHE A 493 -34.97 -12.48 27.48
CA PHE A 493 -34.81 -11.74 26.23
C PHE A 493 -35.04 -12.66 25.02
N LEU A 494 -34.42 -13.84 25.02
CA LEU A 494 -34.47 -14.80 23.90
C LEU A 494 -35.86 -15.45 23.74
N GLN A 495 -36.64 -15.58 24.82
CA GLN A 495 -38.02 -16.03 24.79
C GLN A 495 -38.96 -15.06 24.07
N ASN A 496 -38.75 -13.76 24.22
CA ASN A 496 -39.61 -12.72 23.65
C ASN A 496 -39.03 -12.09 22.36
N LEU A 497 -37.93 -12.64 21.83
CA LEU A 497 -37.24 -12.17 20.64
C LEU A 497 -38.10 -12.38 19.37
N LYS A 498 -38.71 -11.31 18.86
CA LYS A 498 -39.58 -11.33 17.68
C LYS A 498 -38.80 -11.12 16.39
N TYR A 499 -37.82 -10.22 16.38
CA TYR A 499 -37.03 -9.89 15.20
C TYR A 499 -35.52 -10.00 15.46
N VAL A 500 -34.81 -10.61 14.51
CA VAL A 500 -33.34 -10.52 14.38
C VAL A 500 -33.02 -9.79 13.08
N VAL A 501 -32.43 -8.61 13.22
CA VAL A 501 -32.02 -7.73 12.12
C VAL A 501 -30.52 -7.93 11.88
N VAL A 502 -30.12 -8.19 10.63
CA VAL A 502 -28.71 -8.29 10.22
C VAL A 502 -28.49 -7.44 8.97
N ASP A 503 -27.87 -6.28 9.14
CA ASP A 503 -27.62 -5.30 8.07
C ASP A 503 -26.25 -5.48 7.40
N GLU A 504 -26.07 -4.89 6.22
CA GLU A 504 -24.91 -5.05 5.33
C GLU A 504 -24.56 -6.53 5.11
N LEU A 505 -25.57 -7.39 4.88
CA LEU A 505 -25.46 -8.86 4.89
C LEU A 505 -24.26 -9.40 4.08
N HIS A 506 -23.94 -8.76 2.95
CA HIS A 506 -22.82 -9.12 2.07
C HIS A 506 -21.44 -9.11 2.75
N TYR A 507 -21.28 -8.43 3.90
CA TYR A 507 -20.07 -8.43 4.71
C TYR A 507 -19.79 -9.80 5.34
N TYR A 508 -20.83 -10.60 5.58
CA TYR A 508 -20.74 -11.91 6.21
C TYR A 508 -20.51 -13.02 5.18
N ASN A 509 -19.43 -12.91 4.41
CA ASN A 509 -19.05 -13.85 3.35
C ASN A 509 -17.79 -14.67 3.68
N GLY A 510 -17.51 -15.70 2.87
CA GLY A 510 -16.38 -16.60 3.05
C GLY A 510 -16.34 -17.22 4.44
N HIS A 511 -15.13 -17.32 5.01
CA HIS A 511 -14.90 -17.90 6.34
C HIS A 511 -15.60 -17.14 7.48
N LEU A 512 -15.72 -15.80 7.38
CA LEU A 512 -16.49 -15.01 8.36
C LEU A 512 -17.98 -15.36 8.27
N GLY A 513 -18.50 -15.47 7.05
CA GLY A 513 -19.85 -15.96 6.79
C GLY A 513 -20.12 -17.35 7.36
N SER A 514 -19.15 -18.27 7.26
CA SER A 514 -19.26 -19.61 7.86
C SER A 514 -19.47 -19.55 9.37
N HIS A 515 -18.63 -18.80 10.08
CA HIS A 515 -18.79 -18.61 11.52
C HIS A 515 -20.14 -17.97 11.88
N VAL A 516 -20.52 -16.89 11.19
CA VAL A 516 -21.79 -16.19 11.41
C VAL A 516 -22.98 -17.12 11.14
N ALA A 517 -22.92 -17.96 10.10
CA ALA A 517 -23.98 -18.91 9.78
C ALA A 517 -24.20 -19.96 10.89
N PHE A 518 -23.14 -20.44 11.53
CA PHE A 518 -23.24 -21.33 12.70
C PHE A 518 -23.68 -20.60 13.99
N ILE A 519 -23.34 -19.32 14.14
CA ILE A 519 -23.83 -18.48 15.25
C ILE A 519 -25.35 -18.25 15.12
N MET A 520 -25.87 -17.98 13.92
CA MET A 520 -27.32 -17.86 13.69
C MET A 520 -28.06 -19.19 13.92
N ARG A 521 -27.44 -20.32 13.57
CA ARG A 521 -27.95 -21.68 13.89
C ARG A 521 -28.03 -21.92 15.40
N ARG A 522 -27.00 -21.57 16.15
CA ARG A 522 -27.00 -21.63 17.63
C ARG A 522 -28.05 -20.71 18.26
N LEU A 523 -28.18 -19.48 17.78
CA LEU A 523 -29.24 -18.56 18.22
C LEU A 523 -30.64 -19.16 17.98
N ARG A 524 -30.91 -19.69 16.77
CA ARG A 524 -32.19 -20.35 16.45
C ARG A 524 -32.45 -21.59 17.31
N ARG A 525 -31.43 -22.42 17.56
CA ARG A 525 -31.49 -23.57 18.46
C ARG A 525 -31.86 -23.16 19.89
N ILE A 526 -31.19 -22.14 20.44
CA ILE A 526 -31.46 -21.62 21.78
C ILE A 526 -32.87 -21.03 21.87
N CYS A 527 -33.29 -20.19 20.92
CA CYS A 527 -34.66 -19.66 20.85
C CYS A 527 -35.69 -20.80 20.83
N ALA A 528 -35.52 -21.81 19.96
CA ALA A 528 -36.43 -22.95 19.85
C ALA A 528 -36.52 -23.77 21.14
N ALA A 529 -35.42 -23.93 21.87
CA ALA A 529 -35.37 -24.66 23.14
C ALA A 529 -36.00 -23.89 24.32
N VAL A 530 -35.91 -22.55 24.34
CA VAL A 530 -36.62 -21.73 25.35
C VAL A 530 -38.11 -21.51 25.01
N GLY A 531 -38.59 -22.08 23.90
CA GLY A 531 -39.99 -22.08 23.44
C GLY A 531 -40.29 -21.18 22.24
N ASN A 532 -39.36 -20.31 21.86
CA ASN A 532 -39.54 -19.33 20.80
C ASN A 532 -39.16 -19.88 19.42
N ARG A 533 -40.16 -20.25 18.62
CA ARG A 533 -40.01 -20.68 17.22
C ARG A 533 -40.52 -19.65 16.19
N ARG A 534 -40.79 -18.41 16.60
CA ARG A 534 -41.43 -17.37 15.77
C ARG A 534 -40.51 -16.18 15.43
N VAL A 535 -39.20 -16.33 15.66
CA VAL A 535 -38.18 -15.33 15.32
C VAL A 535 -38.19 -15.07 13.80
N GLN A 536 -38.50 -13.84 13.39
CA GLN A 536 -38.37 -13.38 12.00
C GLN A 536 -36.97 -12.80 11.76
N PHE A 537 -36.38 -13.16 10.63
CA PHE A 537 -35.08 -12.64 10.19
C PHE A 537 -35.27 -11.55 9.13
N VAL A 538 -34.60 -10.42 9.32
CA VAL A 538 -34.63 -9.27 8.41
C VAL A 538 -33.21 -8.90 8.03
N SER A 539 -32.91 -8.83 6.73
CA SER A 539 -31.60 -8.37 6.26
C SER A 539 -31.69 -7.30 5.20
N CYS A 540 -30.68 -6.45 5.24
CA CYS A 540 -30.46 -5.36 4.29
C CYS A 540 -29.03 -5.47 3.75
N SER A 541 -28.85 -5.08 2.49
CA SER A 541 -27.56 -5.13 1.81
C SER A 541 -27.52 -4.16 0.64
N ALA A 542 -26.33 -3.75 0.22
CA ALA A 542 -26.09 -3.33 -1.16
C ALA A 542 -26.44 -4.44 -2.17
N THR A 543 -26.55 -4.12 -3.46
CA THR A 543 -26.85 -5.07 -4.55
C THR A 543 -25.86 -6.23 -4.60
N VAL A 544 -26.36 -7.47 -4.65
CA VAL A 544 -25.58 -8.73 -4.70
C VAL A 544 -26.09 -9.59 -5.86
N ALA A 545 -25.27 -10.48 -6.41
CA ALA A 545 -25.72 -11.47 -7.40
C ALA A 545 -26.68 -12.54 -6.82
N ASN A 546 -26.41 -13.07 -5.62
CA ASN A 546 -27.13 -14.23 -5.05
C ASN A 546 -27.79 -13.97 -3.66
N PRO A 547 -28.43 -12.80 -3.38
CA PRO A 547 -28.81 -12.38 -2.04
C PRO A 547 -29.78 -13.34 -1.32
N LYS A 548 -30.78 -13.87 -2.03
CA LYS A 548 -31.75 -14.82 -1.47
C LYS A 548 -31.08 -16.14 -1.03
N GLN A 549 -30.20 -16.70 -1.85
CA GLN A 549 -29.51 -17.95 -1.51
C GLN A 549 -28.54 -17.74 -0.36
N HIS A 550 -27.78 -16.64 -0.37
CA HIS A 550 -26.87 -16.30 0.72
C HIS A 550 -27.61 -16.12 2.06
N PHE A 551 -28.76 -15.44 2.07
CA PHE A 551 -29.63 -15.34 3.25
C PHE A 551 -30.07 -16.72 3.78
N LYS A 552 -30.52 -17.62 2.90
CA LYS A 552 -30.85 -19.01 3.28
C LYS A 552 -29.66 -19.69 3.95
N THR A 553 -28.46 -19.60 3.36
CA THR A 553 -27.24 -20.22 3.90
C THR A 553 -26.87 -19.66 5.28
N ILE A 554 -26.90 -18.33 5.47
CA ILE A 554 -26.58 -17.68 6.74
C ILE A 554 -27.55 -18.09 7.86
N PHE A 555 -28.87 -17.93 7.66
CA PHE A 555 -29.82 -18.18 8.75
C PHE A 555 -30.27 -19.65 8.86
N GLY A 556 -30.11 -20.45 7.81
CA GLY A 556 -30.60 -21.83 7.72
C GLY A 556 -32.13 -21.91 7.62
N VAL A 557 -32.76 -20.98 6.90
CA VAL A 557 -34.22 -20.86 6.75
C VAL A 557 -34.62 -20.94 5.28
N GLU A 558 -35.78 -21.56 4.99
CA GLU A 558 -36.22 -21.84 3.63
C GLU A 558 -37.23 -20.83 3.06
N ASP A 559 -38.14 -20.27 3.87
CA ASP A 559 -39.02 -19.19 3.42
C ASP A 559 -38.34 -17.83 3.56
N VAL A 560 -38.18 -17.16 2.42
CA VAL A 560 -37.45 -15.89 2.25
C VAL A 560 -38.06 -15.11 1.08
N ALA A 561 -38.60 -13.93 1.35
CA ALA A 561 -38.92 -12.94 0.33
C ALA A 561 -37.66 -12.11 -0.01
N LEU A 562 -37.44 -11.88 -1.30
CA LEU A 562 -36.39 -11.01 -1.84
C LEU A 562 -37.06 -9.76 -2.39
N ILE A 563 -36.51 -8.59 -2.07
CA ILE A 563 -36.81 -7.32 -2.74
C ILE A 563 -35.48 -6.76 -3.28
N ASP A 564 -35.37 -6.66 -4.60
CA ASP A 564 -34.15 -6.31 -5.34
C ASP A 564 -34.30 -5.08 -6.27
N TYR A 565 -35.51 -4.55 -6.43
CA TYR A 565 -35.77 -3.26 -7.09
C TYR A 565 -35.64 -2.08 -6.12
N ASP A 566 -35.27 -0.91 -6.64
CA ASP A 566 -35.08 0.31 -5.84
C ASP A 566 -36.03 1.43 -6.30
N GLY A 567 -37.02 1.75 -5.47
CA GLY A 567 -37.96 2.84 -5.68
C GLY A 567 -37.53 4.18 -5.06
N SER A 568 -36.33 4.26 -4.48
CA SER A 568 -35.84 5.53 -3.92
C SER A 568 -35.35 6.49 -5.01
N PRO A 569 -35.56 7.80 -4.85
CA PRO A 569 -35.09 8.80 -5.80
C PRO A 569 -33.57 8.99 -5.75
N SER A 570 -33.00 9.38 -6.89
CA SER A 570 -31.57 9.62 -7.10
C SER A 570 -31.32 10.96 -7.77
N GLY A 571 -30.35 11.73 -7.28
CA GLY A 571 -29.74 12.82 -8.06
C GLY A 571 -28.87 12.28 -9.19
N ARG A 572 -28.36 13.17 -10.06
CA ARG A 572 -27.42 12.80 -11.13
C ARG A 572 -26.08 12.38 -10.52
N LYS A 573 -25.51 11.28 -10.98
CA LYS A 573 -24.23 10.76 -10.46
C LYS A 573 -23.17 10.78 -11.56
N GLU A 574 -22.03 11.42 -11.31
CA GLU A 574 -20.88 11.40 -12.22
C GLU A 574 -19.74 10.55 -11.64
N PHE A 575 -19.15 9.70 -12.47
CA PHE A 575 -17.99 8.89 -12.14
C PHE A 575 -16.83 9.27 -13.08
N LEU A 576 -15.65 9.53 -12.49
CA LEU A 576 -14.42 9.92 -13.19
C LEU A 576 -13.29 8.94 -12.88
N CYS A 577 -12.69 8.36 -13.91
CA CYS A 577 -11.39 7.69 -13.84
C CYS A 577 -10.28 8.72 -14.14
N TRP A 578 -9.57 9.15 -13.10
CA TRP A 578 -8.52 10.18 -13.17
C TRP A 578 -7.14 9.52 -13.11
N ASN A 579 -6.47 9.36 -14.25
CA ASN A 579 -5.13 8.79 -14.28
C ASN A 579 -4.07 9.88 -14.05
N THR A 580 -3.02 9.54 -13.31
CA THR A 580 -1.92 10.48 -13.04
C THR A 580 -1.22 10.91 -14.35
N PRO A 581 -0.88 12.20 -14.53
CA PRO A 581 -0.18 12.65 -15.75
C PRO A 581 1.21 12.02 -15.84
N TYR A 582 1.81 11.99 -17.03
CA TYR A 582 3.23 11.64 -17.20
C TYR A 582 4.13 12.70 -16.54
N LYS A 583 5.31 12.32 -16.05
CA LYS A 583 6.25 13.29 -15.44
C LYS A 583 6.70 14.31 -16.47
N ASP A 584 7.06 13.82 -17.66
CA ASP A 584 7.31 14.60 -18.85
C ASP A 584 6.13 14.38 -19.80
N PRO A 585 5.25 15.39 -20.04
CA PRO A 585 3.99 15.19 -20.79
C PRO A 585 4.15 14.65 -22.22
N GLY A 586 5.34 14.79 -22.82
CA GLY A 586 5.67 14.27 -24.15
C GLY A 586 6.33 12.89 -24.17
N ASP A 587 6.71 12.31 -23.02
CA ASP A 587 7.38 11.00 -22.95
C ASP A 587 6.66 10.02 -21.99
N PRO A 588 5.94 9.02 -22.52
CA PRO A 588 5.37 7.94 -21.73
C PRO A 588 6.39 7.10 -20.95
N ALA A 589 7.66 7.04 -21.37
CA ALA A 589 8.72 6.30 -20.69
C ALA A 589 9.26 7.00 -19.44
N SER A 590 9.03 8.32 -19.28
CA SER A 590 9.25 9.05 -18.03
C SER A 590 8.45 8.47 -16.85
N GLY A 591 7.38 7.71 -17.14
CA GLY A 591 6.44 7.16 -16.19
C GLY A 591 5.48 8.22 -15.63
N ARG A 592 4.52 7.79 -14.81
CA ARG A 592 3.53 8.71 -14.23
C ARG A 592 4.06 9.51 -13.04
N GLY A 593 3.42 10.66 -12.81
CA GLY A 593 3.55 11.48 -11.62
C GLY A 593 3.01 10.77 -10.37
N ASN A 594 3.21 11.41 -9.21
CA ASN A 594 2.90 10.78 -7.93
C ASN A 594 1.45 11.07 -7.50
N ALA A 595 0.62 10.02 -7.47
CA ALA A 595 -0.80 10.09 -7.14
C ALA A 595 -1.11 10.75 -5.78
N LYS A 596 -0.18 10.70 -4.81
CA LYS A 596 -0.32 11.41 -3.52
C LYS A 596 -0.61 12.91 -3.72
N PHE A 597 0.13 13.57 -4.61
CA PHE A 597 0.05 15.02 -4.80
C PHE A 597 -1.15 15.39 -5.70
N GLU A 598 -1.43 14.61 -6.75
CA GLU A 598 -2.65 14.79 -7.56
C GLU A 598 -3.93 14.63 -6.70
N CYS A 599 -3.99 13.61 -5.83
CA CYS A 599 -5.07 13.45 -4.86
C CYS A 599 -5.21 14.65 -3.93
N ALA A 600 -4.11 15.16 -3.37
CA ALA A 600 -4.14 16.31 -2.46
C ALA A 600 -4.62 17.58 -3.18
N ARG A 601 -4.10 17.85 -4.38
CA ARG A 601 -4.47 19.00 -5.21
C ARG A 601 -5.93 18.97 -5.64
N LEU A 602 -6.42 17.83 -6.11
CA LEU A 602 -7.81 17.63 -6.52
C LEU A 602 -8.78 17.77 -5.32
N PHE A 603 -8.40 17.24 -4.15
CA PHE A 603 -9.15 17.39 -2.91
C PHE A 603 -9.26 18.87 -2.50
N CYS A 604 -8.15 19.61 -2.48
CA CYS A 604 -8.16 21.05 -2.18
C CYS A 604 -8.99 21.85 -3.21
N ALA A 605 -8.82 21.56 -4.51
CA ALA A 605 -9.53 22.25 -5.59
C ALA A 605 -11.06 22.04 -5.55
N LEU A 606 -11.53 20.88 -5.07
CA LEU A 606 -12.95 20.59 -4.82
C LEU A 606 -13.43 21.22 -3.51
N MET A 607 -12.65 21.11 -2.42
CA MET A 607 -13.06 21.59 -1.09
C MET A 607 -13.23 23.11 -1.07
N LEU A 608 -12.33 23.86 -1.72
CA LEU A 608 -12.41 25.31 -1.84
C LEU A 608 -13.61 25.79 -2.69
N ARG A 609 -14.26 24.88 -3.44
CA ARG A 609 -15.54 25.11 -4.15
C ARG A 609 -16.79 24.76 -3.32
N GLY A 610 -16.62 24.45 -2.03
CA GLY A 610 -17.72 24.07 -1.12
C GLY A 610 -18.23 22.65 -1.31
N VAL A 611 -17.47 21.78 -2.00
CA VAL A 611 -17.80 20.34 -2.15
C VAL A 611 -17.41 19.60 -0.87
N ARG A 612 -18.32 18.80 -0.31
CA ARG A 612 -18.02 17.91 0.82
C ARG A 612 -17.43 16.58 0.33
N ILE A 613 -16.21 16.25 0.76
CA ILE A 613 -15.40 15.16 0.20
C ILE A 613 -15.07 14.09 1.24
N ILE A 614 -15.21 12.82 0.86
CA ILE A 614 -14.52 11.71 1.52
C ILE A 614 -13.44 11.12 0.58
N ALA A 615 -12.23 10.95 1.07
CA ALA A 615 -11.09 10.39 0.36
C ALA A 615 -10.68 9.03 0.94
N PHE A 616 -10.95 7.93 0.25
CA PHE A 616 -10.61 6.57 0.67
C PHE A 616 -9.17 6.19 0.28
N CYS A 617 -8.45 5.63 1.26
CA CYS A 617 -7.09 5.11 1.14
C CYS A 617 -7.06 3.61 1.46
N ARG A 618 -6.27 2.82 0.71
CA ARG A 618 -6.14 1.36 0.92
C ARG A 618 -5.53 1.00 2.28
N VAL A 619 -4.67 1.85 2.85
CA VAL A 619 -3.87 1.54 4.06
C VAL A 619 -3.84 2.71 5.06
N ARG A 620 -3.80 2.42 6.39
CA ARG A 620 -3.67 3.43 7.46
C ARG A 620 -2.53 4.44 7.23
N ALA A 621 -1.40 4.00 6.70
CA ALA A 621 -0.25 4.85 6.39
C ALA A 621 -0.53 5.83 5.23
N GLN A 622 -1.23 5.40 4.18
CA GLN A 622 -1.65 6.29 3.07
C GLN A 622 -2.63 7.36 3.57
N CYS A 623 -3.54 7.01 4.49
CA CYS A 623 -4.45 7.97 5.12
C CYS A 623 -3.68 9.12 5.78
N GLU A 624 -2.73 8.81 6.68
CA GLU A 624 -1.89 9.82 7.35
C GLU A 624 -1.03 10.64 6.36
N VAL A 625 -0.46 9.98 5.35
CA VAL A 625 0.36 10.62 4.31
C VAL A 625 -0.44 11.55 3.41
N LEU A 626 -1.72 11.25 3.12
CA LEU A 626 -2.62 12.11 2.34
C LEU A 626 -3.17 13.27 3.20
N VAL A 627 -3.51 13.05 4.48
CA VAL A 627 -3.86 14.15 5.41
C VAL A 627 -2.72 15.18 5.49
N ASN A 628 -1.47 14.71 5.63
CA ASN A 628 -0.30 15.59 5.65
C ASN A 628 -0.09 16.30 4.29
N ALA A 629 -0.37 15.62 3.17
CA ALA A 629 -0.30 16.23 1.84
C ALA A 629 -1.32 17.36 1.64
N ILE A 630 -2.58 17.13 2.04
CA ILE A 630 -3.65 18.13 1.95
C ILE A 630 -3.33 19.36 2.81
N LYS A 631 -2.79 19.16 4.02
CA LYS A 631 -2.36 20.29 4.87
C LYS A 631 -1.24 21.10 4.22
N GLN A 632 -0.22 20.44 3.67
CA GLN A 632 0.86 21.11 2.92
C GLN A 632 0.36 21.86 1.67
N GLU A 633 -0.61 21.31 0.94
CA GLU A 633 -1.22 21.97 -0.22
C GLU A 633 -2.03 23.21 0.21
N LEU A 634 -2.82 23.11 1.29
CA LEU A 634 -3.56 24.24 1.86
C LEU A 634 -2.63 25.35 2.37
N ASP A 635 -1.54 25.00 3.07
CA ASP A 635 -0.50 25.97 3.46
C ASP A 635 0.14 26.64 2.23
N SER A 636 0.42 25.88 1.16
CA SER A 636 1.00 26.42 -0.08
C SER A 636 0.06 27.36 -0.85
N LEU A 637 -1.25 27.16 -0.73
CA LEU A 637 -2.29 28.03 -1.27
C LEU A 637 -2.59 29.23 -0.37
N GLY A 638 -1.92 29.36 0.78
CA GLY A 638 -2.16 30.42 1.76
C GLY A 638 -3.46 30.26 2.55
N ARG A 639 -3.95 29.02 2.70
CA ARG A 639 -5.28 28.66 3.25
C ARG A 639 -5.20 27.81 4.51
N SER A 640 -4.33 28.19 5.44
CA SER A 640 -4.12 27.48 6.70
C SER A 640 -5.35 27.49 7.62
N GLU A 641 -6.27 28.45 7.47
CA GLU A 641 -7.58 28.46 8.13
C GLU A 641 -8.44 27.23 7.79
N CYS A 642 -8.27 26.66 6.60
CA CYS A 642 -9.02 25.49 6.14
C CYS A 642 -8.52 24.17 6.74
N ILE A 643 -7.33 24.15 7.37
CA ILE A 643 -6.72 22.93 7.92
C ILE A 643 -7.55 22.30 9.04
N GLY A 644 -8.31 23.12 9.78
CA GLY A 644 -9.24 22.63 10.82
C GLY A 644 -10.47 21.90 10.27
N LEU A 645 -10.78 22.06 8.97
CA LEU A 645 -11.95 21.46 8.31
C LEU A 645 -11.66 20.08 7.70
N VAL A 646 -10.42 19.58 7.86
CA VAL A 646 -9.94 18.31 7.29
C VAL A 646 -9.36 17.39 8.38
N MET A 647 -9.95 16.20 8.54
CA MET A 647 -9.45 15.17 9.47
C MET A 647 -9.26 13.80 8.80
N GLY A 648 -8.37 13.00 9.37
CA GLY A 648 -8.28 11.57 9.09
C GLY A 648 -9.31 10.77 9.89
N TYR A 649 -9.70 9.58 9.39
CA TYR A 649 -10.48 8.58 10.12
C TYR A 649 -9.96 7.16 9.85
N ARG A 650 -9.57 6.44 10.90
CA ARG A 650 -9.09 5.04 10.80
C ARG A 650 -9.28 4.29 12.12
N GLY A 651 -9.48 2.97 12.03
CA GLY A 651 -9.89 2.13 13.16
C GLY A 651 -8.93 2.02 14.36
N GLY A 652 -7.69 2.50 14.26
CA GLY A 652 -6.75 2.54 15.40
C GLY A 652 -6.90 3.79 16.30
N TYR A 653 -7.64 4.80 15.87
CA TYR A 653 -7.93 5.94 16.74
C TYR A 653 -8.82 5.53 17.92
N THR A 654 -8.62 6.19 19.06
CA THR A 654 -9.38 5.94 20.29
C THR A 654 -10.89 5.97 20.05
N ALA A 655 -11.66 5.26 20.88
CA ALA A 655 -13.12 5.33 20.82
C ALA A 655 -13.65 6.76 21.04
N ALA A 656 -12.94 7.59 21.81
CA ALA A 656 -13.28 8.99 22.03
C ALA A 656 -13.05 9.85 20.77
N ASP A 657 -11.89 9.73 20.12
CA ASP A 657 -11.60 10.49 18.90
C ASP A 657 -12.50 10.09 17.73
N ARG A 658 -12.78 8.79 17.56
CA ARG A 658 -13.72 8.34 16.52
C ARG A 658 -15.11 8.94 16.73
N ARG A 659 -15.66 8.89 17.94
CA ARG A 659 -16.94 9.55 18.30
C ARG A 659 -16.91 11.06 18.07
N ARG A 660 -15.78 11.73 18.36
CA ARG A 660 -15.61 13.17 18.13
C ARG A 660 -15.62 13.51 16.63
N ILE A 661 -14.80 12.84 15.83
CA ILE A 661 -14.74 13.03 14.37
C ILE A 661 -16.10 12.71 13.74
N GLU A 662 -16.75 11.62 14.15
CA GLU A 662 -18.12 11.27 13.74
C GLU A 662 -19.10 12.40 14.06
N THR A 663 -19.05 12.99 15.26
CA THR A 663 -19.94 14.09 15.66
C THR A 663 -19.69 15.36 14.85
N GLU A 664 -18.43 15.79 14.70
CA GLU A 664 -18.05 16.97 13.90
C GLU A 664 -18.42 16.81 12.41
N MET A 665 -18.37 15.58 11.90
CA MET A 665 -18.82 15.17 10.57
C MET A 665 -20.36 15.22 10.43
N PHE A 666 -21.11 14.64 11.38
CA PHE A 666 -22.58 14.67 11.40
C PHE A 666 -23.15 16.10 11.48
N GLU A 667 -22.49 16.96 12.26
CA GLU A 667 -22.85 18.39 12.39
C GLU A 667 -22.45 19.22 11.16
N GLY A 668 -21.72 18.64 10.20
CA GLY A 668 -21.26 19.32 8.99
C GLY A 668 -20.19 20.38 9.22
N LYS A 669 -19.44 20.29 10.34
CA LYS A 669 -18.30 21.16 10.66
C LYS A 669 -17.06 20.82 9.81
N LEU A 670 -16.92 19.55 9.42
CA LEU A 670 -15.87 19.08 8.52
C LEU A 670 -16.33 19.16 7.06
N LEU A 671 -15.45 19.64 6.18
CA LEU A 671 -15.67 19.64 4.73
C LEU A 671 -14.95 18.48 4.04
N GLY A 672 -13.84 18.01 4.61
CA GLY A 672 -13.02 16.96 4.04
C GLY A 672 -12.66 15.89 5.06
N ILE A 673 -12.81 14.61 4.70
CA ILE A 673 -12.35 13.49 5.52
C ILE A 673 -11.50 12.55 4.68
N VAL A 674 -10.32 12.18 5.17
CA VAL A 674 -9.51 11.10 4.61
C VAL A 674 -9.72 9.85 5.44
N ALA A 675 -10.13 8.75 4.83
CA ALA A 675 -10.52 7.54 5.54
C ALA A 675 -9.84 6.28 5.00
N THR A 676 -9.71 5.26 5.84
CA THR A 676 -9.57 3.87 5.33
C THR A 676 -10.96 3.25 5.13
N THR A 677 -11.01 1.96 4.78
CA THR A 677 -12.25 1.14 4.69
C THR A 677 -13.13 1.14 5.96
N ALA A 678 -12.70 1.80 7.04
CA ALA A 678 -13.46 1.95 8.28
C ALA A 678 -14.73 2.84 8.13
N LEU A 679 -14.80 3.69 7.10
CA LEU A 679 -16.02 4.45 6.73
C LEU A 679 -16.72 3.89 5.46
N GLU A 680 -16.32 2.71 4.98
CA GLU A 680 -16.88 2.11 3.76
C GLU A 680 -18.28 1.49 3.98
N LEU A 681 -18.58 1.08 5.21
CA LEU A 681 -19.78 0.35 5.61
C LEU A 681 -20.72 1.19 6.48
N GLY A 682 -22.02 1.01 6.31
CA GLY A 682 -23.03 1.54 7.22
C GLY A 682 -23.26 3.05 7.20
N ILE A 683 -22.47 3.77 7.99
CA ILE A 683 -22.71 5.10 8.61
C ILE A 683 -23.39 6.11 7.66
N ASP A 684 -24.41 6.83 8.16
CA ASP A 684 -24.99 8.00 7.47
C ASP A 684 -24.11 9.24 7.62
N ILE A 685 -23.07 9.35 6.78
CA ILE A 685 -22.11 10.48 6.75
C ILE A 685 -22.76 11.82 6.27
N GLY A 686 -24.09 11.92 6.32
CA GLY A 686 -24.85 13.08 5.86
C GLY A 686 -24.77 13.27 4.34
N THR A 687 -25.00 14.49 3.85
CA THR A 687 -24.87 14.77 2.41
C THR A 687 -23.41 14.98 2.03
N LEU A 688 -22.71 13.89 1.71
CA LEU A 688 -21.47 13.91 0.93
C LEU A 688 -21.78 14.23 -0.54
N ASP A 689 -20.97 15.11 -1.11
CA ASP A 689 -21.07 15.54 -2.51
C ASP A 689 -20.08 14.78 -3.41
N CYS A 690 -18.88 14.48 -2.89
CA CYS A 690 -17.83 13.79 -3.62
C CYS A 690 -17.22 12.62 -2.83
N VAL A 691 -16.99 11.50 -3.52
CA VAL A 691 -16.10 10.41 -3.09
C VAL A 691 -14.86 10.44 -3.96
N MET A 692 -13.68 10.27 -3.37
CA MET A 692 -12.42 10.06 -4.07
C MET A 692 -11.75 8.79 -3.54
N SER A 693 -11.27 7.90 -4.40
CA SER A 693 -10.53 6.69 -4.01
C SER A 693 -9.12 6.75 -4.57
N TRP A 694 -8.10 6.76 -3.70
CA TRP A 694 -6.70 6.68 -4.11
C TRP A 694 -6.33 5.22 -4.44
N GLY A 695 -6.36 4.91 -5.73
CA GLY A 695 -6.21 3.57 -6.26
C GLY A 695 -7.48 2.72 -6.13
N PHE A 696 -7.58 1.70 -6.99
CA PHE A 696 -8.65 0.71 -7.01
C PHE A 696 -8.72 -0.07 -5.68
N PRO A 697 -9.86 -0.10 -4.97
CA PRO A 697 -9.96 -0.62 -3.61
C PRO A 697 -10.09 -2.16 -3.56
N TYR A 698 -9.11 -2.87 -4.12
CA TYR A 698 -8.95 -4.34 -4.20
C TYR A 698 -10.03 -5.11 -4.98
N THR A 699 -11.31 -4.75 -4.88
CA THR A 699 -12.43 -5.35 -5.62
C THR A 699 -13.40 -4.28 -6.18
N ILE A 700 -14.17 -4.66 -7.20
CA ILE A 700 -15.21 -3.80 -7.80
C ILE A 700 -16.37 -3.58 -6.81
N ALA A 701 -16.66 -4.54 -5.92
CA ALA A 701 -17.72 -4.40 -4.92
C ALA A 701 -17.39 -3.29 -3.91
N ASN A 702 -16.15 -3.26 -3.40
CA ASN A 702 -15.66 -2.19 -2.52
C ASN A 702 -15.73 -0.82 -3.22
N LEU A 703 -15.36 -0.73 -4.51
CA LEU A 703 -15.44 0.52 -5.27
C LEU A 703 -16.89 1.03 -5.43
N ARG A 704 -17.84 0.12 -5.71
CA ARG A 704 -19.27 0.43 -5.79
C ARG A 704 -19.84 0.87 -4.44
N GLN A 705 -19.41 0.26 -3.33
CA GLN A 705 -19.80 0.69 -1.98
C GLN A 705 -19.21 2.05 -1.58
N GLN A 706 -17.94 2.30 -1.89
CA GLN A 706 -17.29 3.59 -1.61
C GLN A 706 -17.97 4.72 -2.40
N SER A 707 -18.13 4.58 -3.72
CA SER A 707 -18.82 5.57 -4.57
C SER A 707 -20.27 5.82 -4.13
N GLY A 708 -20.98 4.78 -3.67
CA GLY A 708 -22.32 4.87 -3.09
C GLY A 708 -22.44 5.64 -1.77
N ARG A 709 -21.37 6.24 -1.23
CA ARG A 709 -21.43 7.09 -0.03
C ARG A 709 -21.88 8.53 -0.32
N ALA A 710 -21.66 9.06 -1.53
CA ALA A 710 -22.12 10.39 -1.95
C ALA A 710 -23.48 10.36 -2.70
N GLY A 711 -24.14 11.52 -2.78
CA GLY A 711 -25.42 11.67 -3.50
C GLY A 711 -26.66 11.32 -2.67
N ARG A 712 -26.54 11.33 -1.34
CA ARG A 712 -27.68 11.09 -0.44
C ARG A 712 -28.71 12.22 -0.57
N ARG A 713 -30.00 11.86 -0.57
CA ARG A 713 -31.16 12.78 -0.57
C ARG A 713 -31.22 13.68 -1.83
N ASN A 714 -31.29 13.05 -3.00
CA ASN A 714 -31.53 13.66 -4.33
C ASN A 714 -30.50 14.71 -4.80
N LYS A 715 -29.34 14.80 -4.15
CA LYS A 715 -28.26 15.70 -4.58
C LYS A 715 -27.38 15.05 -5.64
N ASP A 716 -26.90 15.86 -6.57
CA ASP A 716 -25.85 15.47 -7.52
C ASP A 716 -24.60 14.98 -6.78
N SER A 717 -23.99 13.91 -7.26
CA SER A 717 -22.74 13.36 -6.70
C SER A 717 -21.62 13.18 -7.72
N LEU A 718 -20.40 13.26 -7.19
CA LEU A 718 -19.17 12.98 -7.91
C LEU A 718 -18.46 11.77 -7.26
N SER A 719 -17.92 10.88 -8.08
CA SER A 719 -17.05 9.76 -7.64
C SER A 719 -15.80 9.76 -8.49
N ILE A 720 -14.61 9.80 -7.87
CA ILE A 720 -13.34 9.88 -8.59
C ILE A 720 -12.44 8.72 -8.18
N LEU A 721 -12.09 7.85 -9.13
CA LEU A 721 -11.05 6.84 -8.96
C LEU A 721 -9.73 7.42 -9.47
N VAL A 722 -8.77 7.66 -8.57
CA VAL A 722 -7.44 8.19 -8.94
C VAL A 722 -6.46 7.04 -9.20
N GLY A 723 -5.99 6.92 -10.44
CA GLY A 723 -5.09 5.88 -10.91
C GLY A 723 -3.63 6.12 -10.51
N ASP A 724 -3.10 5.22 -9.67
CA ASP A 724 -1.67 5.15 -9.32
C ASP A 724 -0.87 4.38 -10.40
N CYS A 725 0.46 4.38 -10.29
CA CYS A 725 1.37 3.78 -11.27
C CYS A 725 1.35 2.24 -11.35
N PHE A 726 0.63 1.56 -10.46
CA PHE A 726 0.61 0.10 -10.34
C PHE A 726 -0.19 -0.60 -11.44
N ALA A 727 0.19 -1.83 -11.80
CA ALA A 727 -0.44 -2.59 -12.89
C ALA A 727 -1.97 -2.78 -12.71
N THR A 728 -2.44 -2.98 -11.48
CA THR A 728 -3.88 -3.06 -11.16
C THR A 728 -4.63 -1.78 -11.51
N ASP A 729 -4.05 -0.63 -11.16
CA ASP A 729 -4.67 0.68 -11.37
C ASP A 729 -4.62 1.07 -12.85
N GLN A 730 -3.49 0.80 -13.53
CA GLN A 730 -3.35 1.06 -14.96
C GLN A 730 -4.23 0.16 -15.84
N HIS A 731 -4.52 -1.09 -15.44
CA HIS A 731 -5.48 -1.95 -16.16
C HIS A 731 -6.87 -1.32 -16.23
N TYR A 732 -7.41 -0.85 -15.10
CA TYR A 732 -8.74 -0.21 -15.07
C TYR A 732 -8.75 1.21 -15.65
N MET A 733 -7.60 1.92 -15.66
CA MET A 733 -7.47 3.19 -16.38
C MET A 733 -7.34 3.02 -17.90
N GLN A 734 -7.04 1.81 -18.39
CA GLN A 734 -7.07 1.44 -19.82
C GLN A 734 -8.43 0.84 -20.22
N ASN A 735 -9.11 0.15 -19.29
CA ASN A 735 -10.37 -0.54 -19.52
C ASN A 735 -11.46 -0.08 -18.50
N PRO A 736 -11.86 1.22 -18.51
CA PRO A 736 -12.77 1.76 -17.50
C PRO A 736 -14.15 1.09 -17.49
N ASP A 737 -14.60 0.59 -18.64
CA ASP A 737 -15.90 -0.07 -18.80
C ASP A 737 -16.03 -1.36 -17.99
N GLU A 738 -14.93 -2.03 -17.65
CA GLU A 738 -14.95 -3.19 -16.75
C GLU A 738 -15.51 -2.86 -15.36
N LEU A 739 -15.30 -1.63 -14.87
CA LEU A 739 -15.77 -1.17 -13.56
C LEU A 739 -17.29 -1.15 -13.46
N PHE A 740 -17.98 -1.04 -14.59
CA PHE A 740 -19.44 -0.96 -14.70
C PHE A 740 -20.06 -2.25 -15.24
N THR A 741 -19.41 -2.88 -16.22
CA THR A 741 -19.93 -4.08 -16.90
C THR A 741 -19.71 -5.38 -16.13
N LYS A 742 -18.65 -5.51 -15.33
CA LYS A 742 -18.41 -6.76 -14.56
C LYS A 742 -19.50 -6.96 -13.50
N PRO A 743 -20.09 -8.17 -13.39
CA PRO A 743 -21.13 -8.45 -12.40
C PRO A 743 -20.59 -8.35 -10.97
N ASN A 744 -21.48 -8.17 -10.00
CA ASN A 744 -21.12 -8.30 -8.59
C ASN A 744 -20.74 -9.77 -8.30
N CYS A 745 -19.70 -10.00 -7.48
CA CYS A 745 -19.31 -11.34 -7.07
C CYS A 745 -20.45 -12.05 -6.32
N GLU A 746 -20.57 -13.37 -6.51
CA GLU A 746 -21.43 -14.21 -5.67
C GLU A 746 -20.86 -14.32 -4.25
N LEU A 747 -21.75 -14.32 -3.26
CA LEU A 747 -21.39 -14.55 -1.87
C LEU A 747 -21.43 -16.05 -1.58
N LEU A 748 -20.26 -16.62 -1.31
CA LEU A 748 -20.10 -18.03 -0.97
C LEU A 748 -19.77 -18.19 0.52
N VAL A 749 -20.27 -19.25 1.13
CA VAL A 749 -20.11 -19.59 2.56
C VAL A 749 -19.92 -21.10 2.71
N ASP A 750 -18.87 -21.51 3.41
CA ASP A 750 -18.47 -22.91 3.57
C ASP A 750 -19.01 -23.48 4.90
N LEU A 751 -20.04 -24.32 4.84
CA LEU A 751 -20.58 -25.01 6.03
C LEU A 751 -19.94 -26.39 6.25
N ASP A 752 -19.13 -26.87 5.31
CA ASP A 752 -18.49 -28.18 5.33
C ASP A 752 -17.03 -28.11 5.78
N ASN A 753 -16.54 -26.93 6.18
CA ASN A 753 -15.27 -26.77 6.88
C ASN A 753 -15.34 -27.44 8.26
N MET A 754 -14.73 -28.63 8.37
CA MET A 754 -14.80 -29.46 9.57
C MET A 754 -14.28 -28.75 10.82
N LEU A 755 -13.26 -27.89 10.73
CA LEU A 755 -12.70 -27.16 11.88
C LEU A 755 -13.70 -26.12 12.44
N VAL A 756 -14.32 -25.35 11.54
CA VAL A 756 -15.34 -24.35 11.89
C VAL A 756 -16.60 -25.04 12.45
N ARG A 757 -17.00 -26.16 11.83
CA ARG A 757 -18.16 -26.97 12.23
C ARG A 757 -17.93 -27.64 13.60
N GLU A 758 -16.78 -28.30 13.82
CA GLU A 758 -16.39 -28.91 15.11
C GLU A 758 -16.36 -27.85 16.22
N GLY A 759 -15.66 -26.73 16.02
CA GLY A 759 -15.57 -25.66 17.01
C GLY A 759 -16.94 -25.13 17.45
N HIS A 760 -17.84 -24.88 16.50
CA HIS A 760 -19.20 -24.42 16.83
C HIS A 760 -20.10 -25.50 17.42
N ILE A 761 -19.88 -26.79 17.13
CA ILE A 761 -20.56 -27.91 17.80
C ILE A 761 -20.10 -28.02 19.27
N GLN A 762 -18.80 -27.86 19.57
CA GLN A 762 -18.30 -27.79 20.95
C GLN A 762 -18.95 -26.64 21.72
N CYS A 763 -19.04 -25.44 21.12
CA CYS A 763 -19.74 -24.32 21.74
C CYS A 763 -21.24 -24.62 21.96
N ALA A 764 -21.93 -25.18 20.96
CA ALA A 764 -23.34 -25.51 21.07
C ALA A 764 -23.61 -26.54 22.19
N ALA A 765 -22.73 -27.52 22.38
CA ALA A 765 -22.82 -28.54 23.43
C ALA A 765 -22.40 -28.04 24.83
N TYR A 766 -21.89 -26.82 24.93
CA TYR A 766 -21.71 -26.10 26.20
C TYR A 766 -22.96 -25.28 26.55
N GLU A 767 -23.55 -24.61 25.55
CA GLU A 767 -24.80 -23.83 25.69
C GLU A 767 -25.97 -24.71 26.12
N MET A 768 -26.17 -25.84 25.44
CA MET A 768 -27.11 -26.90 25.84
C MET A 768 -26.67 -28.25 25.26
N PRO A 769 -26.79 -29.37 26.00
CA PRO A 769 -26.41 -30.69 25.52
C PRO A 769 -27.01 -31.02 24.14
N ILE A 770 -26.20 -31.58 23.24
CA ILE A 770 -26.60 -31.87 21.85
C ILE A 770 -27.39 -33.17 21.76
N SER A 771 -28.45 -33.11 20.96
CA SER A 771 -29.36 -34.21 20.66
C SER A 771 -29.33 -34.58 19.18
N LYS A 772 -29.84 -35.76 18.82
CA LYS A 772 -29.99 -36.16 17.40
C LYS A 772 -30.93 -35.24 16.60
N GLN A 773 -31.79 -34.45 17.27
CA GLN A 773 -32.68 -33.49 16.62
C GLN A 773 -31.96 -32.21 16.17
N ASP A 774 -30.74 -31.95 16.67
CA ASP A 774 -29.94 -30.77 16.31
C ASP A 774 -29.27 -30.89 14.92
N ALA A 775 -29.39 -32.04 14.25
CA ALA A 775 -28.91 -32.25 12.88
C ALA A 775 -29.57 -31.28 11.87
N GLN A 776 -30.78 -30.77 12.16
CA GLN A 776 -31.43 -29.71 11.38
C GLN A 776 -30.65 -28.39 11.35
N TYR A 777 -29.75 -28.17 12.32
CA TYR A 777 -28.93 -26.97 12.43
C TYR A 777 -27.51 -27.23 11.90
N PHE A 778 -26.88 -28.34 12.30
CA PHE A 778 -25.46 -28.61 12.04
C PHE A 778 -25.17 -29.56 10.87
N GLY A 779 -26.20 -30.12 10.22
CA GLY A 779 -26.08 -31.07 9.12
C GLY A 779 -26.17 -32.55 9.55
N PRO A 780 -26.25 -33.48 8.58
CA PRO A 780 -26.45 -34.91 8.85
C PRO A 780 -25.26 -35.56 9.57
N ASP A 781 -24.04 -35.12 9.29
CA ASP A 781 -22.79 -35.66 9.84
C ASP A 781 -22.62 -35.44 11.35
N LEU A 782 -23.52 -34.67 11.98
CA LEU A 782 -23.46 -34.29 13.40
C LEU A 782 -23.24 -35.49 14.32
N ILE A 783 -23.88 -36.64 14.03
CA ILE A 783 -23.76 -37.85 14.84
C ILE A 783 -22.32 -38.36 14.89
N ASN A 784 -21.61 -38.36 13.75
CA ASN A 784 -20.23 -38.82 13.66
C ASN A 784 -19.29 -37.88 14.42
N ILE A 785 -19.47 -36.56 14.24
CA ILE A 785 -18.70 -35.55 14.98
C ILE A 785 -18.95 -35.67 16.49
N CYS A 786 -20.20 -35.88 16.91
CA CYS A 786 -20.54 -36.08 18.32
C CYS A 786 -19.91 -37.35 18.91
N GLN A 787 -19.83 -38.45 18.16
CA GLN A 787 -19.21 -39.70 18.61
C GLN A 787 -17.68 -39.64 18.66
N GLU A 788 -17.04 -38.95 17.71
CA GLU A 788 -15.58 -38.78 17.71
C GLU A 788 -15.09 -37.71 18.70
N ARG A 789 -15.83 -36.59 18.82
CA ARG A 789 -15.30 -35.32 19.35
C ARG A 789 -16.01 -34.79 20.58
N LEU A 790 -17.14 -35.36 21.02
CA LEU A 790 -17.87 -34.90 22.20
C LEU A 790 -17.95 -36.02 23.25
N VAL A 791 -18.32 -35.64 24.49
CA VAL A 791 -18.52 -36.61 25.58
C VAL A 791 -20.01 -36.93 25.67
N GLN A 792 -20.39 -38.21 25.62
CA GLN A 792 -21.79 -38.63 25.76
C GLN A 792 -22.13 -38.89 27.24
N ASP A 793 -23.35 -38.54 27.65
CA ASP A 793 -23.89 -38.88 28.98
C ASP A 793 -24.76 -40.15 28.96
N ASP A 794 -25.12 -40.65 30.16
CA ASP A 794 -25.95 -41.85 30.35
C ASP A 794 -27.37 -41.72 29.77
N MET A 795 -27.85 -40.50 29.52
CA MET A 795 -29.13 -40.21 28.87
C MET A 795 -29.02 -40.09 27.34
N GLY A 796 -27.80 -40.19 26.80
CA GLY A 796 -27.50 -40.19 25.39
C GLY A 796 -27.28 -38.81 24.76
N TYR A 797 -27.21 -37.73 25.54
CA TYR A 797 -26.87 -36.39 25.05
C TYR A 797 -25.35 -36.18 24.95
N TYR A 798 -24.93 -35.27 24.08
CA TYR A 798 -23.51 -34.95 23.85
C TYR A 798 -23.13 -33.60 24.44
N HIS A 799 -22.02 -33.58 25.19
CA HIS A 799 -21.49 -32.43 25.92
C HIS A 799 -20.13 -32.00 25.35
N CYS A 800 -19.83 -30.70 25.50
CA CYS A 800 -18.51 -30.14 25.17
C CYS A 800 -17.38 -30.85 25.93
N GLN A 801 -16.28 -31.18 25.24
CA GLN A 801 -15.09 -31.76 25.88
C GLN A 801 -14.48 -30.82 26.92
N ASP A 802 -13.95 -31.38 28.02
CA ASP A 802 -13.32 -30.63 29.11
C ASP A 802 -12.12 -29.79 28.68
N ARG A 803 -11.41 -30.20 27.60
CA ARG A 803 -10.31 -29.43 27.01
C ARG A 803 -10.71 -28.00 26.61
N PHE A 804 -11.97 -27.78 26.20
CA PHE A 804 -12.48 -26.47 25.79
C PHE A 804 -13.21 -25.73 26.92
N ARG A 805 -13.47 -26.39 28.06
CA ARG A 805 -14.04 -25.76 29.25
C ARG A 805 -12.97 -24.88 29.94
N PRO A 806 -13.37 -23.82 30.69
CA PRO A 806 -14.74 -23.38 30.92
C PRO A 806 -15.33 -22.48 29.81
N ASN A 807 -14.57 -22.07 28.78
CA ASN A 807 -15.01 -21.08 27.79
C ASN A 807 -14.70 -21.53 26.34
N PRO A 808 -15.50 -22.43 25.73
CA PRO A 808 -15.21 -22.95 24.39
C PRO A 808 -15.24 -21.86 23.30
N SER A 809 -16.03 -20.80 23.49
CA SER A 809 -16.10 -19.65 22.59
C SER A 809 -14.77 -18.89 22.41
N LYS A 810 -13.84 -18.98 23.37
CA LYS A 810 -12.51 -18.38 23.22
C LYS A 810 -11.58 -19.17 22.29
N TYR A 811 -11.86 -20.45 22.04
CA TYR A 811 -11.08 -21.28 21.13
C TYR A 811 -11.55 -21.18 19.66
N VAL A 812 -12.64 -20.44 19.39
CA VAL A 812 -13.27 -20.34 18.06
C VAL A 812 -13.30 -18.88 17.59
N ALA A 813 -12.12 -18.38 17.18
CA ALA A 813 -11.94 -16.99 16.77
C ALA A 813 -12.64 -16.68 15.42
N ILE A 814 -13.79 -16.02 15.47
CA ILE A 814 -14.59 -15.58 14.29
C ILE A 814 -13.81 -14.61 13.39
N ARG A 815 -13.04 -13.72 14.02
CA ARG A 815 -12.19 -12.71 13.40
C ARG A 815 -10.77 -12.85 13.95
N ASN A 816 -9.78 -12.41 13.18
CA ASN A 816 -8.40 -12.27 13.65
C ASN A 816 -8.26 -11.01 14.54
N THR A 817 -8.98 -11.00 15.66
CA THR A 817 -8.79 -10.02 16.74
C THR A 817 -7.63 -10.53 17.58
N GLU A 818 -6.51 -9.82 17.57
CA GLU A 818 -5.38 -10.12 18.45
C GLU A 818 -5.72 -9.56 19.85
N ASP A 819 -5.79 -10.42 20.88
CA ASP A 819 -6.18 -10.03 22.24
C ASP A 819 -5.22 -8.99 22.88
N GLU A 820 -3.99 -8.88 22.35
CA GLU A 820 -2.96 -7.95 22.81
C GLU A 820 -2.92 -6.68 21.95
N HIS A 821 -3.04 -5.51 22.59
CA HIS A 821 -2.94 -4.20 21.96
C HIS A 821 -1.93 -3.33 22.71
N PHE A 822 -1.10 -2.61 21.94
CA PHE A 822 -0.12 -1.66 22.45
C PHE A 822 -0.73 -0.26 22.60
N ALA A 823 -0.63 0.33 23.79
CA ALA A 823 -1.05 1.70 24.04
C ALA A 823 0.05 2.71 23.65
N ILE A 824 -0.28 3.65 22.75
CA ILE A 824 0.63 4.72 22.32
C ILE A 824 0.34 5.98 23.15
N ILE A 825 1.27 6.39 24.01
CA ILE A 825 1.06 7.43 25.03
C ILE A 825 1.86 8.69 24.68
N ASP A 826 1.17 9.81 24.51
CA ASP A 826 1.75 11.14 24.31
C ASP A 826 2.32 11.68 25.63
N ILE A 827 3.65 11.76 25.71
CA ILE A 827 4.38 12.33 26.86
C ILE A 827 4.73 13.82 26.64
N THR A 828 4.34 14.43 25.51
CA THR A 828 4.62 15.84 25.21
C THR A 828 4.11 16.74 26.34
N ASN A 829 4.99 17.60 26.87
CA ASN A 829 4.70 18.51 27.99
C ASN A 829 4.11 17.80 29.24
N GLY A 830 4.39 16.50 29.43
CA GLY A 830 3.89 15.70 30.55
C GLY A 830 2.41 15.29 30.45
N ARG A 831 1.78 15.39 29.27
CA ARG A 831 0.33 15.22 29.09
C ARG A 831 -0.18 13.81 29.39
N ASN A 832 0.61 12.78 29.12
CA ASN A 832 0.34 11.36 29.40
C ASN A 832 -1.03 10.85 28.88
N VAL A 833 -1.41 11.20 27.65
CA VAL A 833 -2.68 10.81 27.02
C VAL A 833 -2.47 9.69 25.99
N VAL A 834 -3.33 8.67 25.99
CA VAL A 834 -3.33 7.64 24.95
C VAL A 834 -3.86 8.22 23.63
N LEU A 835 -3.08 8.10 22.55
CA LEU A 835 -3.44 8.55 21.20
C LEU A 835 -4.06 7.45 20.32
N GLU A 836 -3.59 6.21 20.49
CA GLU A 836 -3.92 5.08 19.63
C GLU A 836 -3.65 3.76 20.35
N GLU A 837 -4.49 2.76 20.06
CA GLU A 837 -4.29 1.36 20.40
C GLU A 837 -3.88 0.61 19.13
N LEU A 838 -2.80 -0.18 19.20
CA LEU A 838 -2.19 -0.81 18.03
C LEU A 838 -2.07 -2.33 18.21
N GLU A 839 -2.54 -3.10 17.22
CA GLU A 839 -2.38 -4.56 17.15
C GLU A 839 -0.93 -5.00 17.44
N ALA A 840 -0.72 -5.97 18.35
CA ALA A 840 0.62 -6.46 18.72
C ALA A 840 1.46 -6.93 17.52
N SER A 841 0.82 -7.53 16.51
CA SER A 841 1.42 -7.86 15.21
C SER A 841 2.14 -6.73 14.48
N ARG A 842 1.80 -5.48 14.79
CA ARG A 842 2.25 -4.29 14.07
C ARG A 842 3.21 -3.45 14.89
N ALA A 843 3.20 -3.61 16.21
CA ALA A 843 4.02 -2.86 17.15
C ALA A 843 5.49 -2.76 16.69
N THR A 844 6.12 -3.92 16.46
CA THR A 844 7.52 -4.06 16.01
C THR A 844 7.84 -3.38 14.67
N PHE A 845 6.83 -3.05 13.85
CA PHE A 845 6.99 -2.43 12.53
C PHE A 845 6.70 -0.92 12.50
N THR A 846 6.05 -0.35 13.52
CA THR A 846 5.61 1.06 13.50
C THR A 846 5.92 1.85 14.77
N ILE A 847 6.17 1.20 15.91
CA ILE A 847 6.47 1.85 17.20
C ILE A 847 7.77 1.34 17.83
N TYR A 848 8.77 0.99 17.01
CA TYR A 848 10.13 0.71 17.47
C TYR A 848 10.86 2.01 17.89
N ASP A 849 11.93 1.89 18.68
CA ASP A 849 12.66 3.06 19.21
C ASP A 849 13.20 3.98 18.11
N GLY A 850 12.92 5.27 18.24
CA GLY A 850 13.28 6.29 17.26
C GLY A 850 12.46 6.27 15.95
N ALA A 851 11.38 5.48 15.87
CA ALA A 851 10.40 5.59 14.78
C ALA A 851 9.73 6.97 14.77
N ILE A 852 9.38 7.44 13.56
CA ILE A 852 8.45 8.55 13.39
C ILE A 852 7.05 7.98 13.14
N PHE A 853 6.22 8.09 14.18
CA PHE A 853 4.80 7.77 14.16
C PHE A 853 3.99 8.95 13.61
N LEU A 854 2.86 8.66 12.95
CA LEU A 854 1.98 9.65 12.33
C LEU A 854 0.55 9.55 12.86
N HIS A 855 0.02 10.66 13.38
CA HIS A 855 -1.34 10.75 13.91
C HIS A 855 -1.99 12.08 13.52
N GLN A 856 -3.10 12.01 12.76
CA GLN A 856 -3.80 13.17 12.19
C GLN A 856 -2.89 14.08 11.34
N GLY A 857 -1.91 13.49 10.66
CA GLY A 857 -0.85 14.16 9.91
C GLY A 857 0.29 14.75 10.74
N ASN A 858 0.19 14.74 12.08
CA ASN A 858 1.26 15.21 12.97
C ASN A 858 2.34 14.13 13.15
N THR A 859 3.60 14.56 13.21
CA THR A 859 4.76 13.71 13.51
C THR A 859 5.02 13.58 15.01
N TYR A 860 5.23 12.34 15.44
CA TYR A 860 5.59 11.96 16.80
C TYR A 860 6.82 11.04 16.77
N LEU A 861 7.79 11.27 17.65
CA LEU A 861 8.97 10.44 17.82
C LEU A 861 8.72 9.42 18.93
N VAL A 862 8.92 8.12 18.64
CA VAL A 862 8.95 7.08 19.68
C VAL A 862 10.23 7.24 20.51
N ARG A 863 10.06 7.45 21.81
CA ARG A 863 11.15 7.58 22.78
C ARG A 863 11.49 6.24 23.42
N ASP A 864 10.48 5.57 23.95
CA ASP A 864 10.61 4.29 24.64
C ASP A 864 9.55 3.30 24.10
N PHE A 865 9.98 2.19 23.52
CA PHE A 865 9.15 1.02 23.24
C PHE A 865 9.30 -0.01 24.37
N ILE A 866 8.20 -0.42 25.02
CA ILE A 866 8.24 -1.34 26.17
C ILE A 866 7.30 -2.53 25.90
N PRO A 867 7.81 -3.61 25.26
CA PRO A 867 7.04 -4.84 24.97
C PRO A 867 6.37 -5.46 26.19
N GLU A 868 7.10 -5.56 27.31
CA GLU A 868 6.64 -6.19 28.56
C GLU A 868 5.38 -5.55 29.18
N LYS A 869 5.08 -4.31 28.80
CA LYS A 869 3.96 -3.52 29.32
C LYS A 869 2.97 -3.11 28.23
N LEU A 870 3.11 -3.66 27.01
CA LEU A 870 2.30 -3.34 25.83
C LEU A 870 2.14 -1.82 25.64
N MET A 871 3.23 -1.06 25.70
CA MET A 871 3.19 0.41 25.62
C MET A 871 4.33 1.00 24.81
N ALA A 872 4.08 2.16 24.18
CA ALA A 872 5.10 3.02 23.59
C ALA A 872 4.89 4.47 24.03
N LYS A 873 5.97 5.14 24.46
CA LYS A 873 5.95 6.58 24.77
C LYS A 873 6.35 7.37 23.55
N VAL A 874 5.56 8.37 23.19
CA VAL A 874 5.80 9.22 22.01
C VAL A 874 5.79 10.70 22.37
N GLU A 875 6.62 11.48 21.70
CA GLU A 875 6.74 12.93 21.87
C GLU A 875 6.50 13.63 20.54
N ARG A 876 5.67 14.68 20.51
CA ARG A 876 5.36 15.43 19.30
C ARG A 876 6.59 16.23 18.86
N VAL A 877 7.05 15.99 17.64
CA VAL A 877 8.24 16.66 17.07
C VAL A 877 7.95 17.20 15.68
N THR A 878 8.48 18.38 15.36
CA THR A 878 8.46 18.90 13.99
C THR A 878 9.75 18.48 13.28
N VAL A 879 9.65 17.52 12.37
CA VAL A 879 10.81 16.96 11.64
C VAL A 879 10.57 16.90 10.14
N GLU A 880 11.62 17.07 9.35
CA GLU A 880 11.56 16.97 7.88
C GLU A 880 11.77 15.55 7.35
N TRP A 881 12.05 14.59 8.23
CA TRP A 881 12.29 13.20 7.88
C TRP A 881 11.27 12.28 8.54
N THR A 882 11.05 11.14 7.90
CA THR A 882 10.19 10.04 8.37
C THR A 882 11.03 8.77 8.50
N THR A 883 10.47 7.69 9.05
CA THR A 883 11.17 6.41 9.13
C THR A 883 10.54 5.34 8.26
N THR A 884 11.36 4.57 7.55
CA THR A 884 10.95 3.33 6.89
C THR A 884 11.72 2.17 7.50
N GLN A 885 11.02 1.15 7.99
CA GLN A 885 11.61 -0.02 8.63
C GLN A 885 12.54 -0.79 7.67
N ARG A 886 13.52 -1.50 8.25
CA ARG A 886 14.37 -2.46 7.55
C ARG A 886 13.98 -3.85 8.04
N ASP A 887 13.07 -4.50 7.33
CA ASP A 887 12.50 -5.78 7.70
C ASP A 887 12.86 -6.91 6.72
N PHE A 888 12.68 -8.14 7.18
CA PHE A 888 12.43 -9.30 6.33
C PHE A 888 11.38 -10.22 6.98
N THR A 889 10.78 -11.09 6.17
CA THR A 889 9.87 -12.14 6.61
C THR A 889 10.33 -13.42 5.94
N ASP A 890 10.71 -14.40 6.74
CA ASP A 890 10.94 -15.79 6.34
C ASP A 890 9.64 -16.58 6.49
N ILE A 891 9.37 -17.48 5.54
CA ILE A 891 8.16 -18.30 5.46
C ILE A 891 8.59 -19.74 5.14
N ASP A 892 8.94 -20.47 6.19
CA ASP A 892 9.61 -21.77 6.10
C ASP A 892 8.74 -22.89 6.68
N PRO A 893 8.31 -23.86 5.84
CA PRO A 893 7.79 -25.14 6.30
C PRO A 893 8.76 -25.86 7.26
N ILE A 894 8.26 -26.21 8.45
CA ILE A 894 9.05 -26.85 9.53
C ILE A 894 8.78 -28.36 9.58
N GLU A 895 7.51 -28.74 9.44
CA GLU A 895 7.03 -30.08 9.77
C GLU A 895 5.96 -30.51 8.76
N THR A 896 6.20 -31.65 8.11
CA THR A 896 5.26 -32.28 7.17
C THR A 896 4.28 -33.17 7.91
N GLU A 897 2.98 -32.93 7.74
CA GLU A 897 1.91 -33.73 8.33
C GLU A 897 1.19 -34.62 7.30
N ALA A 898 1.07 -34.14 6.05
CA ALA A 898 0.50 -34.89 4.94
C ALA A 898 1.34 -34.72 3.66
N ILE A 899 1.31 -35.74 2.80
CA ILE A 899 2.04 -35.79 1.52
C ILE A 899 1.08 -36.33 0.46
N ARG A 900 1.02 -35.68 -0.70
CA ARG A 900 0.22 -36.09 -1.86
C ARG A 900 1.12 -36.14 -3.09
N ASN A 901 1.06 -37.23 -3.84
CA ASN A 901 1.67 -37.29 -5.17
C ASN A 901 0.76 -36.53 -6.14
N ILE A 902 1.34 -35.77 -7.08
CA ILE A 902 0.56 -35.10 -8.11
C ILE A 902 0.15 -36.10 -9.19
N GLU A 903 -1.11 -36.06 -9.63
CA GLU A 903 -1.61 -36.93 -10.70
C GLU A 903 -0.78 -36.75 -11.98
N SER A 904 -0.38 -37.88 -12.60
CA SER A 904 0.49 -37.95 -13.79
C SER A 904 1.89 -37.32 -13.67
N SER A 905 2.38 -36.97 -12.47
CA SER A 905 3.69 -36.33 -12.27
C SER A 905 4.57 -37.04 -11.24
N LEU A 906 5.89 -36.88 -11.37
CA LEU A 906 6.88 -37.29 -10.35
C LEU A 906 6.92 -36.33 -9.14
N SER A 907 6.27 -35.17 -9.23
CA SER A 907 6.25 -34.14 -8.19
C SER A 907 5.31 -34.47 -7.03
N ARG A 908 5.57 -33.89 -5.86
CA ARG A 908 4.76 -34.05 -4.65
C ARG A 908 4.34 -32.70 -4.08
N ALA A 909 3.11 -32.65 -3.61
CA ALA A 909 2.63 -31.61 -2.71
C ALA A 909 2.80 -32.05 -1.25
N PHE A 910 3.09 -31.10 -0.38
CA PHE A 910 3.25 -31.31 1.05
C PHE A 910 2.34 -30.35 1.83
N TYR A 911 1.84 -30.78 2.98
CA TYR A 911 1.04 -29.96 3.89
C TYR A 911 1.49 -30.14 5.34
N GLY A 912 1.43 -29.08 6.14
CA GLY A 912 1.78 -29.12 7.55
C GLY A 912 2.06 -27.74 8.18
N THR A 913 2.99 -27.70 9.12
CA THR A 913 3.28 -26.52 9.95
C THR A 913 4.34 -25.61 9.31
N ILE A 914 4.00 -24.33 9.12
CA ILE A 914 4.86 -23.30 8.52
C ILE A 914 5.23 -22.24 9.56
N LYS A 915 6.53 -21.91 9.65
CA LYS A 915 7.04 -20.77 10.41
C LYS A 915 6.90 -19.50 9.58
N ILE A 916 6.31 -18.47 10.15
CA ILE A 916 6.36 -17.10 9.63
C ILE A 916 7.20 -16.30 10.62
N GLN A 917 8.46 -16.05 10.28
CA GLN A 917 9.40 -15.32 11.14
C GLN A 917 9.68 -13.95 10.55
N GLN A 918 9.28 -12.89 11.26
CA GLN A 918 9.47 -11.52 10.83
C GLN A 918 10.51 -10.83 11.73
N ASN A 919 11.52 -10.18 11.13
CA ASN A 919 12.61 -9.53 11.85
C ASN A 919 12.76 -8.09 11.36
N VAL A 920 12.81 -7.13 12.29
CA VAL A 920 13.01 -5.70 12.06
C VAL A 920 14.35 -5.28 12.67
N PHE A 921 15.40 -5.32 11.86
CA PHE A 921 16.81 -5.20 12.31
C PHE A 921 17.34 -3.76 12.22
N GLY A 922 16.44 -2.77 12.16
CA GLY A 922 16.74 -1.35 12.00
C GLY A 922 15.73 -0.58 11.17
N TYR A 923 16.08 0.64 10.79
CA TYR A 923 15.28 1.51 9.92
C TYR A 923 16.16 2.48 9.12
N PHE A 924 15.59 3.09 8.09
CA PHE A 924 16.17 4.25 7.42
C PHE A 924 15.46 5.53 7.89
N LYS A 925 16.21 6.62 8.07
CA LYS A 925 15.62 7.97 8.09
C LYS A 925 15.50 8.45 6.65
N VAL A 926 14.32 8.93 6.26
CA VAL A 926 13.97 9.23 4.88
C VAL A 926 13.37 10.63 4.78
N ASP A 927 14.00 11.48 3.97
CA ASP A 927 13.57 12.83 3.61
C ASP A 927 12.22 12.84 2.88
N LYS A 928 11.51 13.98 2.87
CA LYS A 928 10.26 14.24 2.12
C LYS A 928 10.33 13.76 0.65
N ARG A 929 11.52 13.79 0.03
CA ARG A 929 11.77 13.33 -1.35
C ARG A 929 12.13 11.84 -1.48
N GLY A 930 11.92 11.01 -0.46
CA GLY A 930 12.26 9.57 -0.48
C GLY A 930 13.75 9.26 -0.36
N ARG A 931 14.60 10.25 -0.07
CA ARG A 931 16.06 10.09 0.03
C ARG A 931 16.45 9.55 1.40
N ILE A 932 17.20 8.44 1.43
CA ILE A 932 17.76 7.89 2.67
C ILE A 932 18.85 8.83 3.20
N LEU A 933 18.61 9.44 4.36
CA LEU A 933 19.54 10.29 5.09
C LEU A 933 20.50 9.46 5.96
N ASP A 934 19.95 8.45 6.64
CA ASP A 934 20.62 7.69 7.70
C ASP A 934 20.10 6.24 7.73
N ALA A 935 20.88 5.32 8.28
CA ALA A 935 20.58 3.89 8.32
C ALA A 935 20.90 3.30 9.70
N ILE A 936 19.93 3.38 10.60
CA ILE A 936 20.04 2.94 11.98
C ILE A 936 19.79 1.42 12.09
N HIS A 937 20.44 0.79 13.06
CA HIS A 937 20.20 -0.58 13.47
C HIS A 937 19.49 -0.59 14.82
N VAL A 938 18.55 -1.52 14.97
CA VAL A 938 17.71 -1.73 16.16
C VAL A 938 17.68 -3.24 16.39
N ASP A 939 17.76 -3.66 17.65
CA ASP A 939 17.76 -5.06 18.07
C ASP A 939 16.39 -5.45 18.60
N ASN A 940 15.42 -5.60 17.69
CA ASN A 940 14.06 -6.05 18.04
C ASN A 940 13.99 -7.58 18.02
N PRO A 941 13.31 -8.22 18.99
CA PRO A 941 13.08 -9.66 18.97
C PRO A 941 12.24 -10.06 17.73
N PRO A 942 12.55 -11.20 17.08
CA PRO A 942 11.83 -11.63 15.88
C PRO A 942 10.40 -12.09 16.22
N VAL A 943 9.41 -11.52 15.54
CA VAL A 943 8.01 -11.93 15.65
C VAL A 943 7.83 -13.25 14.91
N ILE A 944 7.71 -14.34 15.65
CA ILE A 944 7.48 -15.69 15.13
C ILE A 944 5.99 -16.03 15.26
N ARG A 945 5.37 -16.48 14.17
CA ARG A 945 4.06 -17.12 14.17
C ARG A 945 4.14 -18.48 13.51
N TYR A 946 3.20 -19.34 13.88
CA TYR A 946 2.98 -20.63 13.23
C TYR A 946 1.63 -20.58 12.52
N SER A 947 1.57 -21.14 11.31
CA SER A 947 0.33 -21.34 10.56
C SER A 947 0.35 -22.72 9.89
N LYS A 948 -0.78 -23.12 9.32
CA LYS A 948 -0.88 -24.26 8.42
C LYS A 948 -0.84 -23.80 6.97
N GLY A 949 -0.38 -24.68 6.10
CA GLY A 949 -0.28 -24.41 4.68
C GLY A 949 0.27 -25.59 3.90
N MET A 950 0.31 -25.43 2.57
CA MET A 950 0.90 -26.37 1.64
C MET A 950 2.07 -25.77 0.88
N TRP A 951 3.00 -26.62 0.47
CA TRP A 951 4.12 -26.22 -0.38
C TRP A 951 4.44 -27.29 -1.43
N LEU A 952 5.06 -26.83 -2.51
CA LEU A 952 5.60 -27.66 -3.59
C LEU A 952 7.07 -27.30 -3.77
N ASP A 953 7.96 -28.29 -3.68
CA ASP A 953 9.38 -28.13 -3.99
C ASP A 953 9.55 -28.03 -5.53
N VAL A 954 10.24 -27.00 -6.00
CA VAL A 954 10.45 -26.77 -7.44
C VAL A 954 11.49 -27.77 -7.98
N PRO A 955 11.18 -28.59 -9.02
CA PRO A 955 12.13 -29.56 -9.56
C PRO A 955 13.42 -28.90 -10.07
N LYS A 956 14.57 -29.53 -9.83
CA LYS A 956 15.88 -28.98 -10.26
C LYS A 956 15.92 -28.65 -11.76
N ARG A 957 15.32 -29.51 -12.61
CA ARG A 957 15.16 -29.31 -14.07
C ARG A 957 14.56 -27.94 -14.41
N ALA A 958 13.61 -27.43 -13.62
CA ALA A 958 13.02 -26.11 -13.83
C ALA A 958 14.03 -24.99 -13.56
N LEU A 959 14.81 -25.10 -12.48
CA LEU A 959 15.86 -24.13 -12.13
C LEU A 959 16.99 -24.12 -13.17
N ASP A 960 17.41 -25.30 -13.62
CA ASP A 960 18.44 -25.46 -14.66
C ASP A 960 18.00 -24.74 -15.97
N ILE A 961 16.74 -24.93 -16.40
CA ILE A 961 16.15 -24.24 -17.58
C ILE A 961 16.06 -22.72 -17.40
N LEU A 962 15.63 -22.26 -16.21
CA LEU A 962 15.52 -20.82 -15.90
C LEU A 962 16.91 -20.15 -15.96
N GLN A 963 17.95 -20.82 -15.46
CA GLN A 963 19.34 -20.36 -15.56
C GLN A 963 19.83 -20.33 -17.00
N GLU A 964 19.58 -21.37 -17.80
CA GLU A 964 19.99 -21.44 -19.21
C GLU A 964 19.37 -20.30 -20.04
N ARG A 965 18.08 -20.03 -19.86
CA ARG A 965 17.35 -18.93 -20.54
C ARG A 965 17.47 -17.58 -19.81
N ARG A 966 18.27 -17.47 -18.74
CA ARG A 966 18.50 -16.24 -17.94
C ARG A 966 17.24 -15.57 -17.36
N LEU A 967 16.22 -16.37 -17.08
CA LEU A 967 14.97 -15.91 -16.46
C LEU A 967 15.12 -15.84 -14.94
N ASN A 968 14.53 -14.84 -14.30
CA ASN A 968 14.68 -14.65 -12.85
C ASN A 968 13.81 -15.68 -12.09
N SER A 969 14.46 -16.64 -11.43
CA SER A 969 13.80 -17.72 -10.68
C SER A 969 12.88 -17.24 -9.55
N ALA A 970 13.16 -16.09 -8.93
CA ALA A 970 12.27 -15.53 -7.89
C ALA A 970 11.00 -14.93 -8.49
N ALA A 971 11.14 -14.25 -9.64
CA ALA A 971 10.02 -13.72 -10.41
C ALA A 971 9.16 -14.84 -11.02
N ALA A 972 9.77 -15.96 -11.41
CA ALA A 972 9.08 -17.16 -11.89
C ALA A 972 8.26 -17.83 -10.77
N ILE A 973 8.86 -18.10 -9.60
CA ILE A 973 8.19 -18.70 -8.44
C ILE A 973 7.01 -17.81 -7.99
N HIS A 974 7.23 -16.51 -7.84
CA HIS A 974 6.21 -15.55 -7.41
C HIS A 974 5.02 -15.47 -8.38
N ALA A 975 5.30 -15.50 -9.69
CA ALA A 975 4.26 -15.53 -10.72
C ALA A 975 3.44 -16.84 -10.73
N ALA A 976 4.05 -17.98 -10.38
CA ALA A 976 3.34 -19.25 -10.21
C ALA A 976 2.53 -19.31 -8.91
N GLU A 977 3.05 -18.77 -7.80
CA GLU A 977 2.30 -18.62 -6.54
C GLU A 977 1.05 -17.74 -6.74
N HIS A 978 1.17 -16.61 -7.42
CA HIS A 978 0.05 -15.73 -7.71
C HIS A 978 -0.95 -16.33 -8.72
N ALA A 979 -0.48 -17.07 -9.75
CA ALA A 979 -1.37 -17.77 -10.68
C ALA A 979 -2.26 -18.80 -9.94
N LEU A 980 -1.67 -19.62 -9.07
CA LEU A 980 -2.40 -20.58 -8.21
C LEU A 980 -3.35 -19.86 -7.24
N MET A 981 -2.85 -18.85 -6.51
CA MET A 981 -3.65 -18.10 -5.53
C MET A 981 -4.87 -17.42 -6.18
N SER A 982 -4.73 -16.92 -7.42
CA SER A 982 -5.81 -16.31 -8.19
C SER A 982 -6.92 -17.27 -8.66
N LEU A 983 -6.74 -18.57 -8.42
CA LEU A 983 -7.67 -19.64 -8.78
C LEU A 983 -8.24 -20.39 -7.57
N LEU A 984 -7.68 -20.21 -6.36
CA LEU A 984 -8.20 -20.84 -5.13
C LEU A 984 -9.73 -20.65 -4.95
N PRO A 985 -10.33 -19.45 -5.18
CA PRO A 985 -11.78 -19.26 -5.05
C PRO A 985 -12.64 -20.12 -5.99
N THR A 986 -12.07 -20.72 -7.04
CA THR A 986 -12.80 -21.61 -7.97
C THR A 986 -12.95 -23.04 -7.45
N CYS A 987 -12.07 -23.47 -6.54
CA CYS A 987 -12.07 -24.82 -5.96
C CYS A 987 -12.42 -24.82 -4.46
N VAL A 988 -12.14 -23.72 -3.75
CA VAL A 988 -12.35 -23.59 -2.30
C VAL A 988 -13.05 -22.26 -2.02
N ILE A 989 -14.19 -22.29 -1.34
CA ILE A 989 -14.87 -21.09 -0.85
C ILE A 989 -13.93 -20.33 0.09
N SER A 990 -13.37 -19.23 -0.40
CA SER A 990 -12.30 -18.47 0.26
C SER A 990 -12.32 -17.03 -0.22
N MET A 991 -12.06 -16.09 0.69
CA MET A 991 -11.80 -14.71 0.29
C MET A 991 -10.33 -14.57 -0.13
N PRO A 992 -9.99 -13.71 -1.12
CA PRO A 992 -8.61 -13.59 -1.60
C PRO A 992 -7.57 -13.22 -0.53
N GLU A 993 -7.97 -12.65 0.62
CA GLU A 993 -7.07 -12.38 1.75
C GLU A 993 -6.80 -13.58 2.68
N ASP A 994 -7.58 -14.67 2.57
CA ASP A 994 -7.55 -15.81 3.51
C ASP A 994 -6.30 -16.69 3.37
N VAL A 995 -5.68 -16.70 2.19
CA VAL A 995 -4.45 -17.44 1.89
C VAL A 995 -3.39 -16.46 1.40
N ARG A 996 -2.12 -16.65 1.79
CA ARG A 996 -0.99 -15.79 1.42
C ARG A 996 0.21 -16.60 0.96
N THR A 997 1.15 -15.90 0.32
CA THR A 997 2.38 -16.44 -0.28
C THR A 997 3.56 -15.48 0.00
N GLU A 998 4.80 -15.90 -0.22
CA GLU A 998 5.96 -15.04 0.09
C GLU A 998 6.22 -14.02 -1.03
N CYS A 999 5.56 -12.86 -0.95
CA CYS A 999 5.76 -11.76 -1.90
C CYS A 999 7.24 -11.31 -1.97
N LYS A 1000 7.84 -11.31 -3.17
CA LYS A 1000 9.28 -11.01 -3.35
C LYS A 1000 9.53 -9.50 -3.48
N VAL A 1001 10.66 -9.01 -2.99
CA VAL A 1001 10.95 -7.57 -2.84
C VAL A 1001 11.91 -7.11 -3.93
N ALA A 1002 11.48 -6.26 -4.86
CA ALA A 1002 12.29 -5.85 -6.03
C ALA A 1002 13.68 -5.30 -5.66
N LEU A 1003 13.75 -4.44 -4.63
CA LEU A 1003 15.00 -3.88 -4.10
C LEU A 1003 15.99 -4.94 -3.55
N LYS A 1004 15.53 -6.17 -3.29
CA LYS A 1004 16.34 -7.30 -2.85
C LYS A 1004 16.65 -8.24 -4.02
N GLU A 1005 15.66 -8.63 -4.83
CA GLU A 1005 15.87 -9.58 -5.94
C GLU A 1005 16.67 -8.98 -7.11
N PHE A 1006 16.62 -7.67 -7.32
CA PHE A 1006 17.40 -6.96 -8.36
C PHE A 1006 18.68 -6.30 -7.78
N SER A 1007 19.09 -6.69 -6.57
CA SER A 1007 20.35 -6.23 -5.96
C SER A 1007 21.56 -6.87 -6.64
N ALA A 1008 22.51 -6.05 -7.07
CA ALA A 1008 23.85 -6.48 -7.50
C ALA A 1008 24.78 -6.88 -6.35
N LYS A 1009 24.29 -6.89 -5.10
CA LYS A 1009 25.02 -7.37 -3.91
C LYS A 1009 24.37 -8.64 -3.39
N GLU A 1010 25.17 -9.68 -3.23
CA GLU A 1010 24.75 -10.97 -2.67
C GLU A 1010 24.18 -10.79 -1.26
N THR A 1011 23.11 -11.54 -0.97
CA THR A 1011 22.48 -11.57 0.35
C THR A 1011 22.83 -12.88 1.05
N GLN A 1012 23.16 -12.80 2.34
CA GLN A 1012 23.38 -14.01 3.17
C GLN A 1012 22.11 -14.85 3.31
N ARG A 1013 20.93 -14.21 3.25
CA ARG A 1013 19.63 -14.87 3.18
C ARG A 1013 19.43 -15.47 1.79
N LYS A 1014 19.43 -16.80 1.68
CA LYS A 1014 19.00 -17.54 0.49
C LYS A 1014 17.78 -18.38 0.82
N ARG A 1015 16.83 -18.49 -0.11
CA ARG A 1015 15.50 -19.11 0.10
C ARG A 1015 15.38 -20.46 -0.62
N PRO A 1016 14.70 -21.47 -0.05
CA PRO A 1016 14.42 -22.71 -0.77
C PRO A 1016 13.51 -22.45 -1.98
N ALA A 1017 13.78 -23.15 -3.08
CA ALA A 1017 12.96 -23.10 -4.29
C ALA A 1017 11.62 -23.82 -4.07
N ARG A 1018 10.64 -23.08 -3.53
CA ARG A 1018 9.29 -23.56 -3.22
C ARG A 1018 8.21 -22.60 -3.69
N LEU A 1019 7.06 -23.15 -4.07
CA LEU A 1019 5.77 -22.46 -4.01
C LEU A 1019 5.20 -22.71 -2.60
N THR A 1020 4.93 -21.67 -1.81
CA THR A 1020 4.41 -21.82 -0.43
C THR A 1020 3.12 -21.03 -0.25
N LEU A 1021 2.00 -21.73 -0.07
CA LEU A 1021 0.67 -21.13 0.17
C LEU A 1021 0.20 -21.46 1.60
N TYR A 1022 -0.11 -20.46 2.41
CA TYR A 1022 -0.42 -20.63 3.83
C TYR A 1022 -1.66 -19.85 4.28
N ASP A 1023 -2.35 -20.35 5.31
CA ASP A 1023 -3.53 -19.70 5.87
C ASP A 1023 -3.11 -18.37 6.52
N ALA A 1024 -3.63 -17.26 6.01
CA ALA A 1024 -3.25 -15.90 6.42
C ALA A 1024 -3.65 -15.56 7.86
N LYS A 1025 -4.67 -16.27 8.38
CA LYS A 1025 -5.26 -16.10 9.72
C LYS A 1025 -4.48 -16.81 10.82
N GLY A 1026 -3.49 -17.65 10.49
CA GLY A 1026 -2.60 -18.28 11.47
C GLY A 1026 -3.30 -19.27 12.41
N GLY A 1027 -2.68 -19.47 13.58
CA GLY A 1027 -3.21 -20.33 14.65
C GLY A 1027 -2.78 -21.80 14.52
N ALA A 1028 -2.91 -22.54 15.63
CA ALA A 1028 -2.39 -23.91 15.74
C ALA A 1028 -3.01 -24.91 14.75
N SER A 1029 -4.25 -24.67 14.30
CA SER A 1029 -5.00 -25.51 13.36
C SER A 1029 -5.14 -24.91 11.95
N GLY A 1030 -4.75 -23.64 11.74
CA GLY A 1030 -5.10 -22.88 10.53
C GLY A 1030 -6.60 -22.57 10.42
N SER A 1031 -7.01 -22.08 9.25
CA SER A 1031 -8.42 -21.89 8.85
C SER A 1031 -8.99 -23.09 8.07
N GLY A 1032 -8.13 -24.02 7.64
CA GLY A 1032 -8.49 -25.21 6.87
C GLY A 1032 -8.65 -24.97 5.36
N ILE A 1033 -8.40 -23.75 4.90
CA ILE A 1033 -8.53 -23.38 3.48
C ILE A 1033 -7.37 -23.95 2.67
N SER A 1034 -6.14 -23.86 3.18
CA SER A 1034 -4.98 -24.56 2.59
C SER A 1034 -5.12 -26.09 2.59
N THR A 1035 -5.88 -26.68 3.51
CA THR A 1035 -6.20 -28.13 3.49
C THR A 1035 -7.05 -28.47 2.27
N LYS A 1036 -8.18 -27.78 2.06
CA LYS A 1036 -9.01 -27.98 0.86
C LYS A 1036 -8.27 -27.62 -0.44
N ALA A 1037 -7.33 -26.67 -0.41
CA ALA A 1037 -6.48 -26.35 -1.56
C ALA A 1037 -5.48 -27.48 -1.89
N PHE A 1038 -4.94 -28.15 -0.86
CA PHE A 1038 -4.10 -29.34 -0.99
C PHE A 1038 -4.89 -30.54 -1.54
N ASP A 1039 -6.15 -30.68 -1.16
CA ASP A 1039 -7.03 -31.73 -1.68
C ASP A 1039 -7.42 -31.57 -3.16
N HIS A 1040 -7.23 -30.37 -3.74
CA HIS A 1040 -7.52 -30.04 -5.14
C HIS A 1040 -6.30 -29.53 -5.93
N ILE A 1041 -5.07 -29.73 -5.43
CA ILE A 1041 -3.83 -29.20 -6.03
C ILE A 1041 -3.63 -29.61 -7.50
N ASP A 1042 -3.99 -30.85 -7.84
CA ASP A 1042 -3.90 -31.40 -9.19
C ASP A 1042 -4.74 -30.59 -10.20
N HIS A 1043 -5.96 -30.23 -9.80
CA HIS A 1043 -6.87 -29.44 -10.64
C HIS A 1043 -6.40 -27.98 -10.73
N LEU A 1044 -5.95 -27.40 -9.61
CA LEU A 1044 -5.44 -26.03 -9.54
C LEU A 1044 -4.23 -25.81 -10.45
N LEU A 1045 -3.26 -26.75 -10.48
CA LEU A 1045 -2.11 -26.68 -11.39
C LEU A 1045 -2.54 -26.71 -12.87
N HIS A 1046 -3.45 -27.62 -13.24
CA HIS A 1046 -3.99 -27.70 -14.60
C HIS A 1046 -4.85 -26.49 -15.00
N MET A 1047 -5.55 -25.83 -14.06
CA MET A 1047 -6.23 -24.56 -14.32
C MET A 1047 -5.24 -23.41 -14.47
N ALA A 1048 -4.22 -23.34 -13.61
CA ALA A 1048 -3.19 -22.30 -13.67
C ALA A 1048 -2.41 -22.33 -14.99
N LEU A 1049 -2.02 -23.52 -15.46
CA LEU A 1049 -1.36 -23.65 -16.76
C LEU A 1049 -2.25 -23.14 -17.90
N ARG A 1050 -3.51 -23.63 -17.98
CA ARG A 1050 -4.47 -23.20 -19.02
C ARG A 1050 -4.72 -21.69 -18.99
N ARG A 1051 -4.84 -21.08 -17.81
CA ARG A 1051 -5.02 -19.62 -17.64
C ARG A 1051 -3.79 -18.82 -18.08
N VAL A 1052 -2.59 -19.30 -17.78
CA VAL A 1052 -1.34 -18.63 -18.18
C VAL A 1052 -1.09 -18.74 -19.70
N GLU A 1053 -1.47 -19.86 -20.32
CA GLU A 1053 -1.25 -20.10 -21.75
C GLU A 1053 -2.34 -19.53 -22.67
N ALA A 1054 -3.61 -19.46 -22.22
CA ALA A 1054 -4.68 -18.84 -22.99
C ALA A 1054 -4.60 -17.29 -23.04
N CYS A 1055 -3.93 -16.67 -22.06
CA CYS A 1055 -3.78 -15.22 -22.00
C CYS A 1055 -2.71 -14.72 -22.99
N THR A 1056 -2.99 -13.68 -23.76
CA THR A 1056 -2.13 -13.16 -24.85
C THR A 1056 -1.01 -12.20 -24.39
N CYS A 1057 -1.03 -11.72 -23.15
CA CYS A 1057 -0.05 -10.74 -22.67
C CYS A 1057 1.38 -11.30 -22.60
N GLN A 1058 2.40 -10.44 -22.75
CA GLN A 1058 3.81 -10.87 -22.74
C GLN A 1058 4.40 -10.95 -21.32
N LEU A 1059 4.43 -9.82 -20.60
CA LEU A 1059 5.04 -9.72 -19.25
C LEU A 1059 4.20 -10.39 -18.15
N GLY A 1060 2.87 -10.43 -18.34
CA GLY A 1060 1.90 -10.86 -17.33
C GLY A 1060 0.89 -9.77 -16.99
N CYS A 1061 -0.36 -10.17 -16.73
CA CYS A 1061 -1.44 -9.29 -16.28
C CYS A 1061 -2.25 -9.96 -15.16
N ILE A 1062 -3.23 -9.25 -14.61
CA ILE A 1062 -4.14 -9.70 -13.54
C ILE A 1062 -4.89 -10.98 -13.97
N GLU A 1063 -5.21 -11.08 -15.25
CA GLU A 1063 -5.91 -12.23 -15.82
C GLU A 1063 -5.05 -13.50 -15.92
N CYS A 1064 -3.74 -13.47 -15.67
CA CYS A 1064 -2.89 -14.67 -15.74
C CYS A 1064 -1.91 -14.90 -14.59
N VAL A 1065 -1.14 -13.90 -14.14
CA VAL A 1065 -0.09 -14.09 -13.12
C VAL A 1065 -0.01 -12.97 -12.08
N ALA A 1066 -0.47 -11.75 -12.37
CA ALA A 1066 -0.45 -10.67 -11.38
C ALA A 1066 -1.61 -10.80 -10.39
N SER A 1067 -1.37 -10.44 -9.13
CA SER A 1067 -2.38 -10.43 -8.06
C SER A 1067 -2.73 -9.00 -7.64
N THR A 1068 -4.03 -8.73 -7.46
CA THR A 1068 -4.49 -7.46 -6.88
C THR A 1068 -4.10 -7.28 -5.41
N LEU A 1069 -3.64 -8.36 -4.74
CA LEU A 1069 -3.21 -8.39 -3.34
C LEU A 1069 -1.69 -8.55 -3.15
N CYS A 1070 -0.88 -8.42 -4.21
CA CYS A 1070 0.57 -8.49 -4.07
C CYS A 1070 1.08 -7.39 -3.13
N LYS A 1071 1.68 -7.75 -1.98
CA LYS A 1071 2.27 -6.79 -1.02
C LYS A 1071 3.36 -5.92 -1.65
N GLN A 1072 3.92 -6.33 -2.79
CA GLN A 1072 5.01 -5.67 -3.53
C GLN A 1072 4.57 -5.30 -4.96
N SER A 1073 3.29 -4.95 -5.13
CA SER A 1073 2.70 -4.34 -6.34
C SER A 1073 2.92 -5.07 -7.68
N ASN A 1074 3.30 -6.35 -7.64
CA ASN A 1074 3.71 -7.16 -8.80
C ASN A 1074 4.99 -6.65 -9.51
N GLU A 1075 5.93 -6.04 -8.77
CA GLU A 1075 7.21 -5.56 -9.34
C GLU A 1075 8.19 -6.68 -9.75
N VAL A 1076 8.00 -7.91 -9.25
CA VAL A 1076 8.91 -9.05 -9.47
C VAL A 1076 8.15 -10.23 -10.07
N MET A 1077 7.95 -10.21 -11.38
CA MET A 1077 7.13 -11.19 -12.11
C MET A 1077 7.82 -11.67 -13.38
N SER A 1078 7.59 -12.94 -13.78
CA SER A 1078 7.93 -13.45 -15.12
C SER A 1078 6.87 -14.45 -15.56
N LYS A 1079 6.14 -14.12 -16.63
CA LYS A 1079 5.15 -15.04 -17.22
C LYS A 1079 5.82 -16.24 -17.89
N ALA A 1080 6.97 -16.02 -18.54
CA ALA A 1080 7.74 -17.10 -19.17
C ALA A 1080 8.23 -18.11 -18.13
N GLY A 1081 8.84 -17.63 -17.03
CA GLY A 1081 9.30 -18.50 -15.95
C GLY A 1081 8.17 -19.23 -15.21
N CYS A 1082 7.01 -18.60 -15.05
CA CYS A 1082 5.81 -19.25 -14.50
C CYS A 1082 5.40 -20.49 -15.31
N ARG A 1083 5.40 -20.42 -16.65
CA ARG A 1083 5.10 -21.57 -17.52
C ARG A 1083 6.10 -22.72 -17.33
N VAL A 1084 7.39 -22.42 -17.21
CA VAL A 1084 8.46 -23.42 -16.97
C VAL A 1084 8.21 -24.16 -15.66
N ILE A 1085 7.89 -23.45 -14.57
CA ILE A 1085 7.65 -24.05 -13.25
C ILE A 1085 6.38 -24.92 -13.26
N ILE A 1086 5.25 -24.41 -13.76
CA ILE A 1086 3.99 -25.17 -13.72
C ILE A 1086 4.06 -26.40 -14.64
N ARG A 1087 4.64 -26.30 -15.84
CA ARG A 1087 4.87 -27.48 -16.70
C ARG A 1087 5.79 -28.51 -16.03
N SER A 1088 6.87 -28.07 -15.36
CA SER A 1088 7.78 -28.97 -14.64
C SER A 1088 7.11 -29.69 -13.46
N LEU A 1089 6.18 -29.03 -12.76
CA LEU A 1089 5.43 -29.65 -11.66
C LEU A 1089 4.38 -30.67 -12.15
N LEU A 1090 3.93 -30.54 -13.40
CA LEU A 1090 3.05 -31.51 -14.08
C LEU A 1090 3.83 -32.52 -14.96
N ASP A 1091 5.17 -32.49 -14.93
CA ASP A 1091 6.09 -33.27 -15.79
C ASP A 1091 5.78 -33.21 -17.30
N LEU A 1092 5.21 -32.08 -17.75
CA LEU A 1092 4.86 -31.81 -19.14
C LEU A 1092 6.08 -31.30 -19.92
N GLU A 1093 6.11 -31.58 -21.23
CA GLU A 1093 7.19 -31.13 -22.10
C GLU A 1093 7.28 -29.59 -22.17
N ILE A 1094 8.52 -29.09 -22.13
CA ILE A 1094 8.85 -27.67 -22.19
C ILE A 1094 9.64 -27.45 -23.46
N ASP A 1095 9.03 -26.77 -24.43
CA ASP A 1095 9.75 -26.16 -25.53
C ASP A 1095 10.69 -25.10 -24.95
N ILE A 1096 12.00 -25.38 -24.97
CA ILE A 1096 13.02 -24.49 -24.42
C ILE A 1096 13.40 -23.42 -25.45
N ASP A 1097 13.26 -23.69 -26.74
CA ASP A 1097 13.69 -22.79 -27.82
C ASP A 1097 12.64 -21.72 -28.15
N GLY A 1098 11.36 -22.01 -27.88
CA GLY A 1098 10.27 -21.03 -27.86
C GLY A 1098 10.24 -20.12 -26.61
N LEU A 1099 11.17 -20.25 -25.65
CA LEU A 1099 11.26 -19.36 -24.49
C LEU A 1099 12.05 -18.07 -24.80
N PRO A 1100 11.60 -16.90 -24.31
CA PRO A 1100 12.37 -15.67 -24.45
C PRO A 1100 13.68 -15.74 -23.65
N MET A 1101 14.77 -15.29 -24.25
CA MET A 1101 16.06 -15.10 -23.56
C MET A 1101 16.00 -13.88 -22.65
N GLY A 1102 16.35 -14.07 -21.38
CA GLY A 1102 16.38 -13.00 -20.38
C GLY A 1102 17.59 -12.05 -20.48
N PRO A 1103 17.51 -10.86 -19.88
CA PRO A 1103 16.41 -10.41 -19.01
C PRO A 1103 15.20 -9.91 -19.80
N GLU A 1104 13.99 -10.10 -19.24
CA GLU A 1104 12.80 -9.35 -19.67
C GLU A 1104 13.12 -7.84 -19.48
N ASN A 1105 12.85 -7.02 -20.50
CA ASN A 1105 13.58 -5.78 -20.85
C ASN A 1105 13.62 -4.60 -19.84
N LEU A 1106 13.18 -4.79 -18.58
CA LEU A 1106 13.07 -3.75 -17.56
C LEU A 1106 13.79 -4.07 -16.24
N SER A 1107 14.33 -5.29 -16.06
CA SER A 1107 14.93 -5.72 -14.79
C SER A 1107 16.41 -6.14 -14.95
N PRO A 1108 17.36 -5.54 -14.21
CA PRO A 1108 18.73 -6.02 -14.20
C PRO A 1108 18.80 -7.40 -13.52
N ILE A 1109 19.67 -8.28 -14.02
CA ILE A 1109 19.93 -9.59 -13.41
C ILE A 1109 20.63 -9.35 -12.06
N GLY A 1110 19.88 -9.55 -10.97
CA GLY A 1110 20.41 -9.54 -9.61
C GLY A 1110 21.17 -10.83 -9.26
N VAL A 1111 21.74 -10.88 -8.06
CA VAL A 1111 22.36 -12.11 -7.55
C VAL A 1111 21.29 -13.13 -7.18
N GLU A 1112 21.49 -14.41 -7.49
CA GLU A 1112 20.54 -15.48 -7.17
C GLU A 1112 20.25 -15.58 -5.66
N THR A 1113 19.00 -15.30 -5.29
CA THR A 1113 18.49 -15.36 -3.91
C THR A 1113 17.89 -16.73 -3.55
N ILE A 1114 17.90 -17.68 -4.47
CA ILE A 1114 17.25 -18.99 -4.35
C ILE A 1114 18.28 -20.12 -4.36
N ILE A 1115 17.99 -21.17 -3.58
CA ILE A 1115 18.72 -22.43 -3.52
C ILE A 1115 17.74 -23.60 -3.68
N LEU A 1116 18.23 -24.76 -4.11
CA LEU A 1116 17.42 -25.98 -4.18
C LEU A 1116 16.82 -26.31 -2.79
N ALA A 1117 15.54 -26.67 -2.75
CA ALA A 1117 14.87 -27.02 -1.51
C ALA A 1117 15.42 -28.33 -0.90
N GLN A 1118 15.57 -28.35 0.43
CA GLN A 1118 15.87 -29.57 1.20
C GLN A 1118 14.57 -30.21 1.68
N PRO A 1119 14.49 -31.54 1.91
CA PRO A 1119 13.28 -32.18 2.40
C PRO A 1119 12.90 -31.70 3.81
N VAL A 1120 11.63 -31.37 4.02
CA VAL A 1120 11.07 -30.99 5.34
C VAL A 1120 10.86 -32.26 6.17
N PRO A 1121 11.26 -32.30 7.46
CA PRO A 1121 11.07 -33.49 8.28
C PRO A 1121 9.58 -33.81 8.47
N VAL A 1122 9.27 -35.11 8.54
CA VAL A 1122 7.89 -35.60 8.75
C VAL A 1122 7.59 -35.64 10.25
N ARG A 1123 6.37 -35.24 10.62
CA ARG A 1123 5.84 -35.31 11.98
C ARG A 1123 5.99 -36.73 12.53
N ARG A 1124 6.84 -36.90 13.55
CA ARG A 1124 6.97 -38.19 14.25
C ARG A 1124 5.67 -38.46 14.99
N GLN A 1125 4.87 -39.41 14.50
CA GLN A 1125 3.75 -39.94 15.26
C GLN A 1125 4.30 -40.49 16.58
N SER A 1126 3.79 -39.98 17.70
CA SER A 1126 4.08 -40.52 19.02
C SER A 1126 3.43 -41.89 19.13
N THR A 1127 4.20 -42.95 18.89
CA THR A 1127 3.75 -44.33 19.05
C THR A 1127 3.26 -44.53 20.48
N THR A 1128 1.95 -44.64 20.66
CA THR A 1128 1.33 -45.06 21.91
C THR A 1128 1.81 -46.47 22.21
N VAL A 1129 2.71 -46.59 23.19
CA VAL A 1129 3.23 -47.89 23.64
C VAL A 1129 2.05 -48.69 24.18
N PRO A 1130 1.73 -49.88 23.63
CA PRO A 1130 0.64 -50.68 24.14
C PRO A 1130 1.01 -51.20 25.54
N LEU A 1131 0.15 -50.91 26.52
CA LEU A 1131 0.27 -51.43 27.89
C LEU A 1131 -0.01 -52.94 27.89
N GLY A 1132 1.04 -53.73 27.66
CA GLY A 1132 1.00 -55.19 27.52
C GLY A 1132 2.00 -55.89 28.45
N THR A 1133 1.51 -56.29 29.62
CA THR A 1133 2.10 -57.21 30.61
C THR A 1133 3.25 -58.14 30.16
N THR A 1134 4.40 -58.12 30.84
CA THR A 1134 4.88 -59.24 31.72
C THR A 1134 6.20 -59.00 32.47
N SER A 1135 6.33 -59.72 33.58
CA SER A 1135 7.43 -59.99 34.54
C SER A 1135 8.92 -59.69 34.23
N MET A 1136 9.61 -59.19 35.26
CA MET A 1136 10.95 -59.54 35.78
C MET A 1136 12.06 -60.08 34.83
N ALA A 1137 13.25 -59.43 34.85
CA ALA A 1137 14.50 -60.01 35.41
C ALA A 1137 15.75 -59.10 35.31
N GLY A 1138 16.36 -58.75 36.47
CA GLY A 1138 17.79 -58.37 36.62
C GLY A 1138 18.32 -57.10 35.92
N ARG A 1139 19.56 -56.62 36.20
CA ARG A 1139 20.40 -56.70 37.41
C ARG A 1139 21.63 -55.77 37.25
N ILE A 1140 21.90 -54.89 38.24
CA ILE A 1140 23.24 -54.35 38.65
C ILE A 1140 24.01 -53.42 37.67
N GLY A 1141 24.55 -52.30 38.18
CA GLY A 1141 25.55 -51.44 37.51
C GLY A 1141 25.46 -49.94 37.86
N ARG A 1142 25.61 -49.55 39.13
CA ARG A 1142 26.85 -48.96 39.72
C ARG A 1142 27.40 -47.68 39.04
N ASN A 1143 27.34 -46.57 39.80
CA ASN A 1143 28.45 -45.65 40.17
C ASN A 1143 29.23 -44.86 39.08
N SER A 1144 29.76 -43.65 39.35
CA SER A 1144 29.59 -42.67 40.46
C SER A 1144 30.45 -41.41 40.20
N GLN A 1145 30.10 -40.27 40.82
CA GLN A 1145 30.99 -39.09 41.09
C GLN A 1145 31.54 -38.35 39.85
N GLU A 1146 32.00 -37.09 39.90
CA GLU A 1146 32.10 -35.98 40.89
C GLU A 1146 31.64 -34.67 40.17
N GLY A 1147 31.40 -33.50 40.77
CA GLY A 1147 31.44 -33.05 42.17
C GLY A 1147 31.78 -31.55 42.29
N GLU A 1148 31.03 -30.77 43.11
CA GLU A 1148 31.40 -29.50 43.78
C GLU A 1148 31.82 -28.26 42.92
N ASP A 1149 31.73 -26.99 43.34
CA ASP A 1149 30.83 -26.19 44.22
C ASP A 1149 30.97 -24.70 43.72
N SER A 1150 30.39 -23.58 44.21
CA SER A 1150 29.63 -23.16 45.40
C SER A 1150 28.76 -21.91 45.05
N GLY A 1151 27.99 -21.25 45.93
CA GLY A 1151 27.79 -21.43 47.37
C GLY A 1151 26.71 -20.48 47.94
N ALA A 1152 26.42 -20.64 49.25
CA ALA A 1152 25.40 -19.99 50.09
C ALA A 1152 25.27 -18.42 50.01
N GLY A 1153 24.19 -17.78 50.49
CA GLY A 1153 23.08 -18.28 51.32
C GLY A 1153 21.96 -17.24 51.62
N PRO A 1154 21.37 -17.18 52.83
CA PRO A 1154 20.00 -17.69 52.98
C PRO A 1154 18.99 -16.84 53.78
N GLY A 1155 17.70 -17.21 53.68
CA GLY A 1155 16.60 -16.87 54.61
C GLY A 1155 15.21 -16.99 53.96
N GLY A 1156 14.15 -17.51 54.59
CA GLY A 1156 14.04 -18.23 55.88
C GLY A 1156 12.72 -17.95 56.62
N PHE A 1157 11.93 -19.01 56.93
CA PHE A 1157 10.64 -18.99 57.67
C PHE A 1157 9.48 -18.25 56.94
N GLU A 1158 8.17 -18.52 57.11
CA GLU A 1158 7.37 -19.54 57.85
C GLU A 1158 6.03 -19.70 57.05
N GLU A 1159 5.59 -20.87 56.59
CA GLU A 1159 4.70 -21.89 57.23
C GLU A 1159 3.18 -21.52 57.36
N TRP A 1160 2.32 -22.55 57.45
CA TRP A 1160 0.84 -22.59 57.54
C TRP A 1160 0.06 -22.34 56.23
N LEU A 1161 -0.66 -23.31 55.62
CA LEU A 1161 -1.76 -24.22 56.05
C LEU A 1161 -3.16 -23.56 55.99
N GLY A 1162 -4.09 -24.09 55.18
CA GLY A 1162 -5.51 -23.68 55.25
C GLY A 1162 -6.47 -24.00 54.08
N SER A 1163 -6.77 -25.29 53.85
CA SER A 1163 -8.06 -25.85 53.36
C SER A 1163 -8.80 -25.34 52.09
N SER A 1164 -9.39 -26.34 51.39
CA SER A 1164 -10.47 -26.31 50.36
C SER A 1164 -10.23 -25.52 49.09
#